data_AF-A0A7K0BEL8-F1
#
_entry.id   AF-A0A7K0BEL8-F1
#
_cell.length_a   1.000
_cell.length_b   1.000
_cell.length_c   1.000
_cell.angle_alpha   90.00
_cell.angle_beta   90.00
_cell.angle_gamma   90.00
#
_symmetry.space_group_name_H-M   'P 1'
#
loop_
_entity.id
_entity.type
_entity.pdbx_description
1 polymer ?
#
loop_
_entity_poly.entity_id
_entity_poly.type
_entity_poly.pdbx_seq_one_letter_code
_entity_poly.pdbx_strand_id
1 'polypeptide(L)'
;MLKNKLIPFIKNLFQTNEKATKSYWALSIFFAIAIAAPLFNILFEFKPGVKDFSDHIISNASLYGLDVSKRVSLFYRALMIIIISTFTFFAFVNKLTNKASEANEDILKAIYSISIIGIFSVLSGFLVINIDFSSYFLLLLAILLITEIKFKKLNQNVNLTVWPLLVAIPSALLFFTYFKKNNFFEWIKPEVSIKTHVLTIEPFLLAFLFFLIPFLFLFYFVAFRNKANPNALFKASIVLVSVPIVLSLLLELSNVVNLRFGYIFNSPLLLFTFLLLASFVIFYFLLKKYKNTTFTKAYFESYFLSILLIGLLVILAQPWRMISPENEFFETANHGLSIDHFFRYGSIPIIENFDAHMLHYQFFAFIYGFVNGYEPAATMLYANYFYVIEVLVLFFVFRKVFGKLNSFLLVLCLPILTVVLNEFTFSGLFILMLLKLINNKSTKNFYYFWIVAVFLCLYKLDIGYAAILSGLLTYVVLEYVIYNKITIKPLVKSGAIVGGVFLFIFCSICLLKGINPIFRLQEFLLAAKSDQNWGVTRMGNMNHFLFRIAYYIVPVITIITFISVIIKYVFNKDKQLEFFKNKQHLSAFAFFIFFVLFFFFNAQRGIVRHNFEYDNIKKIISTVPFALMMLMFVINKKNQLISALTILLFSFLILNASKPDFKNKHTTLFREAINSYSFHEKFLEAQRFDNTRVREAFDQSEIKMFKKLLDVVLLPEETYYDFSSKNFYHALTGRKNPSYVNQTPLMINGDKAQDIEIKKIKEANIPIILMPIKGIIWHAIDEVYTDFKYYKMSEYIYNNYTPLYRLPTFDVYVLKGKEKEYLSKIKAAGFLENKTNFTDFTFFNTNAISKNNIQVVTNPDKSITINTVGASPNFIGLLDYLKKQNQIKESNLPCKLGFSLQSFSQGNIKIYYKLTPEESFSENFVKEFPITNLENTEINLELPKTPIEIMVAVNTSGIVLKEFSITNGSQSEIKSPEKIDYFIGFVPKLWAEESEEIAFEKVDSLKEIAEETTASISVNKLNSYSQGCYAYLELDSESDSNGTIEIISNDNVKASYAFSIVPGKHSYAIRISNSYYWWNSSTLKINFRAEKVMKISKYSLILSDGSQQEMFKGNGITLTNLNDENWINGCSLQYNMILFDYSPKKEKILKEFKKIKLSNGSVLNITGFYVSGNYINVTISEKVSDFVSLIGYPNHIEFIK
;
A
#
# COMPACT_ATOMS: atom_id res chain seq x y z
N MET A 1 54.74 32.10 -34.75
CA MET A 1 53.45 31.99 -35.48
C MET A 1 52.25 31.74 -34.56
N LEU A 2 52.32 30.81 -33.58
CA LEU A 2 51.25 30.58 -32.58
C LEU A 2 50.86 31.85 -31.78
N LYS A 3 51.83 32.63 -31.29
CA LYS A 3 51.57 33.83 -30.48
C LYS A 3 50.89 34.97 -31.26
N ASN A 4 51.19 35.12 -32.55
CA ASN A 4 50.74 36.26 -33.37
C ASN A 4 49.46 36.01 -34.17
N LYS A 5 49.02 34.76 -34.35
CA LYS A 5 47.77 34.42 -35.08
C LYS A 5 46.77 33.59 -34.27
N LEU A 6 47.23 32.63 -33.46
CA LEU A 6 46.33 31.73 -32.72
C LEU A 6 45.72 32.39 -31.48
N ILE A 7 46.52 33.10 -30.68
CA ILE A 7 46.01 33.78 -29.47
C ILE A 7 44.98 34.87 -29.83
N PRO A 8 45.21 35.74 -30.84
CA PRO A 8 44.18 36.69 -31.29
C PRO A 8 42.93 35.98 -31.85
N PHE A 9 43.09 34.89 -32.60
CA PHE A 9 41.98 34.11 -33.13
C PHE A 9 41.12 33.47 -32.02
N ILE A 10 41.75 32.87 -31.01
CA ILE A 10 41.07 32.33 -29.83
C ILE A 10 40.40 33.47 -29.04
N LYS A 11 41.10 34.58 -28.78
CA LYS A 11 40.49 35.75 -28.12
C LYS A 11 39.25 36.25 -28.85
N ASN A 12 39.27 36.29 -30.19
CA ASN A 12 38.14 36.71 -31.01
C ASN A 12 36.98 35.68 -30.96
N LEU A 13 37.27 34.38 -30.91
CA LEU A 13 36.24 33.33 -30.76
C LEU A 13 35.52 33.39 -29.40
N PHE A 14 36.16 33.92 -28.36
CA PHE A 14 35.59 33.98 -27.00
C PHE A 14 35.16 35.40 -26.56
N GLN A 15 35.45 36.44 -27.35
CA GLN A 15 34.90 37.77 -27.15
C GLN A 15 33.39 37.76 -27.42
N THR A 16 32.61 37.91 -26.35
CA THR A 16 31.14 37.91 -26.37
C THR A 16 30.62 39.21 -25.77
N ASN A 17 29.42 39.64 -26.18
CA ASN A 17 28.67 40.66 -25.45
C ASN A 17 28.41 40.16 -24.02
N GLU A 18 28.79 40.95 -23.02
CA GLU A 18 28.65 40.64 -21.59
C GLU A 18 27.22 40.19 -21.22
N LYS A 19 26.20 40.74 -21.90
CA LYS A 19 24.79 40.36 -21.69
C LYS A 19 24.45 38.95 -22.20
N ALA A 20 25.14 38.44 -23.21
CA ALA A 20 24.89 37.14 -23.85
C ALA A 20 25.77 36.01 -23.30
N THR A 21 26.94 36.34 -22.74
CA THR A 21 27.95 35.40 -22.25
C THR A 21 27.35 34.31 -21.37
N LYS A 22 26.51 34.68 -20.40
CA LYS A 22 25.90 33.73 -19.46
C LYS A 22 24.96 32.73 -20.15
N SER A 23 24.15 33.19 -21.10
CA SER A 23 23.22 32.36 -21.85
C SER A 23 23.96 31.39 -22.76
N TYR A 24 25.03 31.85 -23.41
CA TYR A 24 25.83 31.02 -24.32
C TYR A 24 26.62 29.95 -23.57
N TRP A 25 27.12 30.25 -22.37
CA TRP A 25 27.74 29.24 -21.51
C TRP A 25 26.75 28.16 -21.08
N ALA A 26 25.59 28.55 -20.54
CA ALA A 26 24.58 27.58 -20.10
C ALA A 26 24.14 26.67 -21.26
N LEU A 27 23.92 27.26 -22.43
CA LEU A 27 23.57 26.56 -23.65
C LEU A 27 24.67 25.60 -24.12
N SER A 28 25.93 26.04 -24.11
CA SER A 28 27.06 25.21 -24.57
C SER A 28 27.30 24.03 -23.64
N ILE A 29 27.13 24.22 -22.32
CA ILE A 29 27.18 23.15 -21.33
C ILE A 29 26.05 22.17 -21.60
N PHE A 30 24.81 22.67 -21.77
CA PHE A 30 23.65 21.83 -22.05
C PHE A 30 23.86 20.96 -23.30
N PHE A 31 24.35 21.55 -24.40
CA PHE A 31 24.65 20.82 -25.63
C PHE A 31 25.71 19.74 -25.43
N ALA A 32 26.83 20.10 -24.78
CA ALA A 32 27.93 19.19 -24.53
C ALA A 32 27.47 17.97 -23.73
N ILE A 33 26.72 18.19 -22.64
CA ILE A 33 26.24 17.08 -21.82
C ILE A 33 25.12 16.29 -22.51
N ALA A 34 24.16 16.92 -23.18
CA ALA A 34 23.06 16.19 -23.83
C ALA A 34 23.54 15.25 -24.96
N ILE A 35 24.62 15.63 -25.66
CA ILE A 35 25.24 14.82 -26.71
C ILE A 35 26.18 13.76 -26.12
N ALA A 36 26.95 14.10 -25.09
CA ALA A 36 27.93 13.19 -24.50
C ALA A 36 27.30 12.17 -23.55
N ALA A 37 26.18 12.50 -22.89
CA ALA A 37 25.54 11.70 -21.86
C ALA A 37 25.24 10.24 -22.27
N PRO A 38 24.73 9.94 -23.48
CA PRO A 38 24.52 8.56 -23.94
C PRO A 38 25.82 7.74 -24.01
N LEU A 39 26.96 8.40 -24.22
CA LEU A 39 28.28 7.76 -24.31
C LEU A 39 28.89 7.48 -22.93
N PHE A 40 28.48 8.19 -21.88
CA PHE A 40 28.99 7.97 -20.51
C PHE A 40 28.61 6.60 -19.95
N ASN A 41 27.39 6.12 -20.22
CA ASN A 41 26.96 4.81 -19.74
C ASN A 41 27.81 3.68 -20.36
N ILE A 42 28.15 3.79 -21.65
CA ILE A 42 29.07 2.85 -22.32
C ILE A 42 30.46 2.85 -21.66
N LEU A 43 30.96 4.03 -21.25
CA LEU A 43 32.28 4.15 -20.61
C LEU A 43 32.31 3.50 -19.22
N PHE A 44 31.22 3.55 -18.46
CA PHE A 44 31.15 2.93 -17.12
C PHE A 44 30.95 1.41 -17.16
N GLU A 45 30.33 0.87 -18.22
CA GLU A 45 30.23 -0.58 -18.43
C GLU A 45 31.51 -1.21 -18.98
N PHE A 46 32.42 -0.41 -19.55
CA PHE A 46 33.64 -0.90 -20.16
C PHE A 46 34.57 -1.58 -19.13
N LYS A 47 34.85 -2.87 -19.35
CA LYS A 47 35.74 -3.69 -18.52
C LYS A 47 37.03 -4.01 -19.28
N PRO A 48 38.02 -3.11 -19.29
CA PRO A 48 39.27 -3.36 -19.99
C PRO A 48 40.05 -4.49 -19.32
N GLY A 49 40.52 -5.44 -20.14
CA GLY A 49 41.44 -6.49 -19.71
C GLY A 49 42.82 -5.92 -19.34
N VAL A 50 43.47 -6.52 -18.33
CA VAL A 50 44.90 -6.30 -18.04
C VAL A 50 45.72 -6.83 -19.22
N LYS A 51 46.47 -5.93 -19.89
CA LYS A 51 47.35 -6.27 -21.03
C LYS A 51 48.83 -6.34 -20.66
N ASP A 52 49.18 -5.78 -19.51
CA ASP A 52 50.53 -5.70 -18.98
C ASP A 52 50.45 -5.92 -17.46
N PHE A 53 51.18 -6.91 -16.97
CA PHE A 53 51.21 -7.31 -15.55
C PHE A 53 52.64 -7.22 -14.98
N SER A 54 53.55 -6.48 -15.66
CA SER A 54 54.96 -6.32 -15.24
C SER A 54 55.13 -5.82 -13.81
N ASP A 55 54.17 -5.04 -13.30
CA ASP A 55 54.26 -4.39 -12.00
C ASP A 55 53.68 -5.22 -10.85
N HIS A 56 53.16 -6.43 -11.14
CA HIS A 56 52.69 -7.42 -10.16
C HIS A 56 51.67 -6.88 -9.12
N ILE A 57 50.87 -5.87 -9.48
CA ILE A 57 49.86 -5.29 -8.58
C ILE A 57 48.69 -6.27 -8.45
N ILE A 58 48.66 -7.08 -7.39
CA ILE A 58 47.57 -8.02 -7.08
C ILE A 58 46.50 -7.30 -6.26
N SER A 59 45.32 -7.14 -6.85
CA SER A 59 44.13 -6.55 -6.23
C SER A 59 42.90 -7.34 -6.65
N ASN A 60 41.75 -7.08 -6.03
CA ASN A 60 40.47 -7.66 -6.45
C ASN A 60 40.20 -7.40 -7.95
N ALA A 61 40.59 -6.23 -8.47
CA ALA A 61 40.46 -5.94 -9.90
C ALA A 61 41.41 -6.79 -10.76
N SER A 62 42.66 -7.00 -10.31
CA SER A 62 43.66 -7.83 -11.00
C SER A 62 43.25 -9.31 -11.03
N LEU A 63 42.64 -9.81 -9.94
CA LEU A 63 42.10 -11.18 -9.83
C LEU A 63 41.00 -11.48 -10.86
N TYR A 64 40.21 -10.47 -11.24
CA TYR A 64 39.19 -10.57 -12.30
C TYR A 64 39.68 -10.05 -13.66
N GLY A 65 40.99 -9.83 -13.84
CA GLY A 65 41.58 -9.37 -15.10
C GLY A 65 41.18 -7.94 -15.51
N LEU A 66 40.83 -7.06 -14.58
CA LEU A 66 40.34 -5.70 -14.82
C LEU A 66 41.44 -4.64 -14.65
N ASP A 67 41.68 -3.85 -15.71
CA ASP A 67 42.59 -2.69 -15.70
C ASP A 67 41.87 -1.43 -15.20
N VAL A 68 42.03 -1.13 -13.92
CA VAL A 68 41.40 0.05 -13.28
C VAL A 68 41.98 1.36 -13.83
N SER A 69 43.28 1.40 -14.15
CA SER A 69 43.96 2.58 -14.68
C SER A 69 43.37 3.02 -16.02
N LYS A 70 43.01 2.08 -16.90
CA LYS A 70 42.29 2.37 -18.15
C LYS A 70 40.89 2.94 -17.91
N ARG A 71 40.14 2.45 -16.92
CA ARG A 71 38.83 3.02 -16.56
C ARG A 71 38.95 4.46 -16.07
N VAL A 72 39.92 4.73 -15.19
CA VAL A 72 40.21 6.07 -14.68
C VAL A 72 40.64 7.01 -15.81
N SER A 73 41.51 6.53 -16.71
CA SER A 73 41.92 7.26 -17.91
C SER A 73 40.74 7.60 -18.83
N LEU A 74 39.84 6.64 -19.09
CA LEU A 74 38.63 6.83 -19.90
C LEU A 74 37.68 7.86 -19.29
N PHE A 75 37.49 7.82 -17.97
CA PHE A 75 36.69 8.80 -17.26
C PHE A 75 37.25 10.23 -17.43
N TYR A 76 38.55 10.42 -17.23
CA TYR A 76 39.17 11.74 -17.44
C TYR A 76 39.12 12.19 -18.91
N ARG A 77 39.29 11.27 -19.87
CA ARG A 77 39.14 11.57 -21.30
C ARG A 77 37.72 12.02 -21.64
N ALA A 78 36.71 11.37 -21.07
CA ALA A 78 35.32 11.72 -21.28
C ALA A 78 34.97 13.11 -20.69
N LEU A 79 35.46 13.41 -19.50
CA LEU A 79 35.37 14.75 -18.91
C LEU A 79 36.04 15.81 -19.80
N MET A 80 37.24 15.51 -20.31
CA MET A 80 37.94 16.40 -21.24
C MET A 80 37.16 16.60 -22.55
N ILE A 81 36.51 15.55 -23.07
CA ILE A 81 35.63 15.66 -24.25
C ILE A 81 34.45 16.58 -23.96
N ILE A 82 33.78 16.49 -22.79
CA ILE A 82 32.71 17.44 -22.42
C ILE A 82 33.28 18.87 -22.39
N ILE A 83 34.42 19.07 -21.71
CA ILE A 83 35.01 20.40 -21.55
C ILE A 83 35.34 21.00 -22.92
N ILE A 84 36.07 20.26 -23.76
CA ILE A 84 36.43 20.70 -25.12
C ILE A 84 35.18 20.94 -25.98
N SER A 85 34.17 20.06 -25.90
CA SER A 85 32.90 20.22 -26.60
C SER A 85 32.17 21.48 -26.14
N THR A 86 32.17 21.78 -24.85
CA THR A 86 31.57 23.01 -24.28
C THR A 86 32.25 24.26 -24.85
N PHE A 87 33.59 24.31 -24.83
CA PHE A 87 34.33 25.43 -25.41
C PHE A 87 34.09 25.55 -26.93
N THR A 88 33.99 24.41 -27.63
CA THR A 88 33.73 24.36 -29.07
C THR A 88 32.32 24.86 -29.39
N PHE A 89 31.30 24.41 -28.66
CA PHE A 89 29.93 24.88 -28.80
C PHE A 89 29.82 26.36 -28.45
N PHE A 90 30.53 26.83 -27.43
CA PHE A 90 30.56 28.25 -27.09
C PHE A 90 31.13 29.08 -28.24
N ALA A 91 32.30 28.69 -28.76
CA ALA A 91 32.92 29.35 -29.90
C ALA A 91 32.01 29.31 -31.14
N PHE A 92 31.29 28.20 -31.37
CA PHE A 92 30.33 28.06 -32.45
C PHE A 92 29.10 28.96 -32.29
N VAL A 93 28.45 28.96 -31.12
CA VAL A 93 27.30 29.81 -30.81
C VAL A 93 27.69 31.29 -30.88
N ASN A 94 28.85 31.65 -30.33
CA ASN A 94 29.38 33.00 -30.46
C ASN A 94 29.59 33.35 -31.93
N LYS A 95 30.30 32.51 -32.69
CA LYS A 95 30.54 32.71 -34.12
C LYS A 95 29.26 32.84 -34.94
N LEU A 96 28.24 32.03 -34.65
CA LEU A 96 26.94 32.10 -35.33
C LEU A 96 26.21 33.41 -35.05
N THR A 97 26.46 34.02 -33.89
CA THR A 97 25.78 35.22 -33.40
C THR A 97 26.69 36.46 -33.38
N ASN A 98 27.90 36.38 -33.95
CA ASN A 98 29.07 37.27 -33.85
C ASN A 98 28.87 38.78 -34.15
N LYS A 99 27.62 39.23 -34.36
CA LYS A 99 27.24 40.64 -34.55
C LYS A 99 25.96 41.04 -33.77
N ALA A 100 25.53 40.27 -32.76
CA ALA A 100 24.27 40.50 -32.05
C ALA A 100 24.42 41.36 -30.78
N SER A 101 25.07 42.53 -30.87
CA SER A 101 25.03 43.56 -29.81
C SER A 101 23.60 44.02 -29.46
N GLU A 102 22.66 43.79 -30.38
CA GLU A 102 21.23 44.12 -30.29
C GLU A 102 20.33 42.94 -29.89
N ALA A 103 20.87 41.81 -29.42
CA ALA A 103 20.02 40.69 -29.01
C ALA A 103 19.07 41.11 -27.88
N ASN A 104 17.76 40.91 -28.09
CA ASN A 104 16.74 41.16 -27.08
C ASN A 104 17.06 40.38 -25.80
N GLU A 105 17.09 41.09 -24.67
CA GLU A 105 17.36 40.53 -23.35
C GLU A 105 16.38 39.41 -22.98
N ASP A 106 15.12 39.50 -23.43
CA ASP A 106 14.11 38.46 -23.21
C ASP A 106 14.47 37.13 -23.90
N ILE A 107 15.03 37.16 -25.11
CA ILE A 107 15.51 35.94 -25.79
C ILE A 107 16.71 35.36 -25.06
N LEU A 108 17.67 36.20 -24.66
CA LEU A 108 18.86 35.72 -23.92
C LEU A 108 18.46 35.08 -22.58
N LYS A 109 17.47 35.65 -21.88
CA LYS A 109 16.88 35.07 -20.65
C LYS A 109 16.16 33.75 -20.92
N ALA A 110 15.44 33.63 -22.04
CA ALA A 110 14.78 32.39 -22.44
C ALA A 110 15.79 31.28 -22.77
N ILE A 111 16.84 31.59 -23.55
CA ILE A 111 17.94 30.64 -23.85
C ILE A 111 18.58 30.16 -22.56
N TYR A 112 18.91 31.09 -21.65
CA TYR A 112 19.48 30.73 -20.36
C TYR A 112 18.54 29.79 -19.57
N SER A 113 17.28 30.16 -19.42
CA SER A 113 16.32 29.38 -18.62
C SER A 113 16.08 27.98 -19.20
N ILE A 114 15.87 27.87 -20.52
CA ILE A 114 15.69 26.59 -21.22
C ILE A 114 16.94 25.72 -21.09
N SER A 115 18.13 26.31 -21.22
CA SER A 115 19.40 25.58 -21.08
C SER A 115 19.60 25.07 -19.65
N ILE A 116 19.23 25.86 -18.63
CA ILE A 116 19.28 25.40 -17.24
C ILE A 116 18.30 24.25 -17.01
N ILE A 117 17.05 24.36 -17.47
CA ILE A 117 16.06 23.26 -17.36
C ILE A 117 16.60 22.01 -18.09
N GLY A 118 17.20 22.20 -19.26
CA GLY A 118 17.84 21.13 -20.04
C GLY A 118 19.00 20.46 -19.31
N ILE A 119 19.87 21.24 -18.64
CA ILE A 119 20.96 20.69 -17.82
C ILE A 119 20.40 19.81 -16.71
N PHE A 120 19.40 20.29 -15.98
CA PHE A 120 18.80 19.51 -14.89
C PHE A 120 18.01 18.30 -15.42
N SER A 121 17.41 18.37 -16.61
CA SER A 121 16.81 17.22 -17.29
C SER A 121 17.85 16.13 -17.56
N VAL A 122 19.00 16.48 -18.13
CA VAL A 122 20.10 15.53 -18.43
C VAL A 122 20.74 14.99 -17.15
N LEU A 123 21.04 15.85 -16.18
CA LEU A 123 21.61 15.44 -14.88
C LEU A 123 20.70 14.48 -14.14
N SER A 124 19.41 14.74 -14.17
CA SER A 124 18.42 13.83 -13.61
C SER A 124 18.36 12.51 -14.39
N GLY A 125 18.44 12.55 -15.71
CA GLY A 125 18.50 11.36 -16.56
C GLY A 125 19.69 10.45 -16.24
N PHE A 126 20.85 11.00 -15.89
CA PHE A 126 21.99 10.20 -15.40
C PHE A 126 21.63 9.41 -14.14
N LEU A 127 20.88 10.01 -13.22
CA LEU A 127 20.46 9.34 -11.99
C LEU A 127 19.46 8.22 -12.26
N VAL A 128 18.56 8.38 -13.24
CA VAL A 128 17.53 7.38 -13.59
C VAL A 128 18.00 6.43 -14.71
N ILE A 129 19.29 6.48 -15.07
CA ILE A 129 19.98 5.66 -16.08
C ILE A 129 19.56 5.95 -17.54
N ASN A 130 18.41 6.60 -17.78
CA ASN A 130 17.92 6.94 -19.12
C ASN A 130 17.81 8.44 -19.35
N ILE A 131 18.38 8.92 -20.46
CA ILE A 131 18.19 10.31 -20.91
C ILE A 131 16.85 10.37 -21.62
N ASP A 132 15.95 11.17 -21.08
CA ASP A 132 14.63 11.35 -21.65
C ASP A 132 14.70 12.20 -22.94
N PHE A 133 13.89 11.84 -23.95
CA PHE A 133 13.78 12.58 -25.21
C PHE A 133 13.39 14.06 -25.01
N SER A 134 12.76 14.40 -23.89
CA SER A 134 12.51 15.77 -23.44
C SER A 134 13.78 16.64 -23.44
N SER A 135 14.96 16.07 -23.19
CA SER A 135 16.22 16.80 -23.26
C SER A 135 16.53 17.25 -24.70
N TYR A 136 16.26 16.41 -25.70
CA TYR A 136 16.44 16.76 -27.11
C TYR A 136 15.35 17.74 -27.60
N PHE A 137 14.13 17.66 -27.04
CA PHE A 137 13.10 18.68 -27.28
C PHE A 137 13.52 20.06 -26.78
N LEU A 138 14.08 20.15 -25.57
CA LEU A 138 14.64 21.40 -25.03
C LEU A 138 15.84 21.90 -25.85
N LEU A 139 16.66 21.00 -26.39
CA LEU A 139 17.73 21.32 -27.32
C LEU A 139 17.19 22.00 -28.58
N LEU A 140 16.14 21.43 -29.19
CA LEU A 140 15.50 21.99 -30.38
C LEU A 140 14.90 23.38 -30.12
N LEU A 141 14.26 23.60 -28.96
CA LEU A 141 13.81 24.92 -28.52
C LEU A 141 14.96 25.93 -28.41
N ALA A 142 16.09 25.51 -27.84
CA ALA A 142 17.25 26.37 -27.69
C ALA A 142 17.87 26.72 -29.05
N ILE A 143 17.97 25.76 -29.98
CA ILE A 143 18.41 25.99 -31.37
C ILE A 143 17.52 27.04 -32.03
N LEU A 144 16.20 26.91 -31.92
CA LEU A 144 15.25 27.86 -32.50
C LEU A 144 15.48 29.30 -31.99
N LEU A 145 15.70 29.47 -30.69
CA LEU A 145 15.98 30.79 -30.12
C LEU A 145 17.32 31.39 -30.60
N ILE A 146 18.37 30.58 -30.75
CA ILE A 146 19.66 31.04 -31.33
C ILE A 146 19.48 31.44 -32.79
N THR A 147 18.74 30.65 -33.58
CA THR A 147 18.50 30.98 -34.98
C THR A 147 17.76 32.30 -35.12
N GLU A 148 16.85 32.61 -34.20
CA GLU A 148 16.15 33.90 -34.17
C GLU A 148 17.08 35.07 -33.81
N ILE A 149 18.08 34.89 -32.93
CA ILE A 149 19.11 35.93 -32.70
C ILE A 149 19.84 36.27 -34.00
N LYS A 150 20.21 35.24 -34.78
CA LYS A 150 20.96 35.41 -36.03
C LYS A 150 20.12 36.04 -37.14
N PHE A 151 18.90 35.55 -37.35
CA PHE A 151 18.09 35.95 -38.50
C PHE A 151 17.10 37.07 -38.20
N LYS A 152 16.76 37.34 -36.93
CA LYS A 152 15.82 38.36 -36.45
C LYS A 152 14.47 38.38 -37.20
N LYS A 153 14.06 37.23 -37.74
CA LYS A 153 12.95 37.14 -38.69
C LYS A 153 11.59 37.37 -38.03
N LEU A 154 11.45 37.00 -36.76
CA LEU A 154 10.26 37.10 -35.91
C LEU A 154 10.37 38.22 -34.86
N ASN A 155 11.13 39.28 -35.18
CA ASN A 155 11.35 40.45 -34.31
C ASN A 155 11.90 40.09 -32.93
N GLN A 156 12.63 38.97 -32.80
CA GLN A 156 13.19 38.53 -31.54
C GLN A 156 12.16 38.41 -30.39
N ASN A 157 10.94 37.99 -30.70
CA ASN A 157 9.91 37.71 -29.70
C ASN A 157 9.95 36.22 -29.28
N VAL A 158 10.22 35.96 -27.99
CA VAL A 158 10.32 34.60 -27.43
C VAL A 158 9.10 33.74 -27.76
N ASN A 159 7.89 34.26 -27.52
CA ASN A 159 6.64 33.52 -27.69
C ASN A 159 6.41 33.16 -29.17
N LEU A 160 6.66 34.09 -30.08
CA LEU A 160 6.58 33.81 -31.53
C LEU A 160 7.63 32.81 -32.01
N THR A 161 8.79 32.77 -31.35
CA THR A 161 9.90 31.89 -31.74
C THR A 161 9.66 30.45 -31.31
N VAL A 162 9.07 30.24 -30.13
CA VAL A 162 8.78 28.89 -29.61
C VAL A 162 7.44 28.35 -30.13
N TRP A 163 6.50 29.21 -30.52
CA TRP A 163 5.17 28.82 -31.01
C TRP A 163 5.19 27.80 -32.16
N PRO A 164 6.02 27.93 -33.22
CA PRO A 164 6.07 26.98 -34.33
C PRO A 164 6.32 25.53 -33.90
N LEU A 165 7.16 25.34 -32.87
CA LEU A 165 7.45 24.00 -32.36
C LEU A 165 6.27 23.46 -31.53
N LEU A 166 5.69 24.29 -30.67
CA LEU A 166 4.60 23.88 -29.78
C LEU A 166 3.31 23.57 -30.55
N VAL A 167 2.99 24.35 -31.58
CA VAL A 167 1.80 24.13 -32.41
C VAL A 167 1.96 22.93 -33.36
N ALA A 168 3.19 22.48 -33.61
CA ALA A 168 3.49 21.28 -34.40
C ALA A 168 3.20 19.96 -33.65
N ILE A 169 3.11 19.98 -32.31
CA ILE A 169 2.95 18.78 -31.48
C ILE A 169 1.75 17.90 -31.89
N PRO A 170 0.52 18.43 -32.08
CA PRO A 170 -0.61 17.60 -32.51
C PRO A 170 -0.39 16.91 -33.87
N SER A 171 0.28 17.59 -34.81
CA SER A 171 0.57 17.04 -36.13
C SER A 171 1.65 15.94 -36.05
N ALA A 172 2.71 16.16 -35.27
CA ALA A 172 3.73 15.14 -35.03
C ALA A 172 3.15 13.91 -34.30
N LEU A 173 2.20 14.13 -33.38
CA LEU A 173 1.54 13.05 -32.65
C LEU A 173 0.68 12.17 -33.58
N LEU A 174 -0.02 12.75 -34.55
CA LEU A 174 -0.76 11.98 -35.56
C LEU A 174 0.18 11.04 -36.32
N PHE A 175 1.31 11.56 -36.82
CA PHE A 175 2.31 10.77 -37.54
C PHE A 175 2.91 9.68 -36.64
N PHE A 176 3.30 10.04 -35.42
CA PHE A 176 3.83 9.07 -34.47
C PHE A 176 2.84 7.93 -34.19
N THR A 177 1.56 8.26 -33.98
CA THR A 177 0.50 7.28 -33.75
C THR A 177 0.27 6.40 -34.99
N TYR A 178 0.30 6.98 -36.19
CA TYR A 178 0.23 6.24 -37.46
C TYR A 178 1.33 5.19 -37.58
N PHE A 179 2.58 5.58 -37.34
CA PHE A 179 3.72 4.67 -37.44
C PHE A 179 3.71 3.62 -36.31
N LYS A 180 3.30 3.98 -35.10
CA LYS A 180 3.17 3.04 -33.96
C LYS A 180 2.10 1.98 -34.21
N LYS A 181 0.93 2.38 -34.73
CA LYS A 181 -0.15 1.44 -35.08
C LYS A 181 0.29 0.41 -36.13
N ASN A 182 1.10 0.82 -37.10
CA ASN A 182 1.56 -0.06 -38.18
C ASN A 182 2.86 -0.81 -37.84
N ASN A 183 3.19 -0.95 -36.55
CA ASN A 183 4.36 -1.67 -36.05
C ASN A 183 5.70 -1.23 -36.66
N PHE A 184 5.79 -0.02 -37.23
CA PHE A 184 7.02 0.49 -37.84
C PHE A 184 8.21 0.52 -36.87
N PHE A 185 7.91 0.75 -35.59
CA PHE A 185 8.92 0.81 -34.53
C PHE A 185 9.43 -0.57 -34.10
N GLU A 186 8.81 -1.69 -34.49
CA GLU A 186 9.35 -3.03 -34.22
C GLU A 186 10.65 -3.29 -34.99
N TRP A 187 10.81 -2.63 -36.15
CA TRP A 187 12.03 -2.71 -36.96
C TRP A 187 13.16 -1.85 -36.40
N ILE A 188 12.84 -0.94 -35.48
CA ILE A 188 13.80 -0.11 -34.77
C ILE A 188 14.08 -0.83 -33.45
N LYS A 189 15.30 -1.34 -33.28
CA LYS A 189 15.68 -1.95 -32.01
C LYS A 189 15.34 -0.99 -30.86
N PRO A 190 14.67 -1.46 -29.78
CA PRO A 190 14.29 -0.62 -28.65
C PRO A 190 15.50 0.02 -27.96
N GLU A 191 16.67 -0.57 -28.18
CA GLU A 191 17.96 -0.17 -27.66
C GLU A 191 18.98 -0.10 -28.81
N VAL A 192 19.76 0.97 -28.90
CA VAL A 192 20.88 1.05 -29.85
C VAL A 192 22.12 0.51 -29.17
N SER A 193 22.54 -0.70 -29.53
CA SER A 193 23.78 -1.27 -29.03
C SER A 193 24.99 -0.82 -29.88
N ILE A 194 26.02 -0.25 -29.26
CA ILE A 194 27.34 -0.12 -29.88
C ILE A 194 28.18 -1.30 -29.37
N LYS A 195 28.41 -2.30 -30.23
CA LYS A 195 28.97 -3.61 -29.85
C LYS A 195 28.08 -4.31 -28.81
N THR A 196 28.61 -4.65 -27.63
CA THR A 196 27.91 -5.31 -26.51
C THR A 196 27.21 -4.34 -25.56
N HIS A 197 27.33 -3.03 -25.77
CA HIS A 197 26.84 -2.01 -24.82
C HIS A 197 25.64 -1.26 -25.37
N VAL A 198 24.61 -1.11 -24.53
CA VAL A 198 23.32 -0.49 -24.88
C VAL A 198 23.37 1.02 -24.64
N LEU A 199 23.00 1.81 -25.65
CA LEU A 199 22.71 3.24 -25.49
C LEU A 199 21.34 3.40 -24.82
N THR A 200 21.31 4.28 -23.81
CA THR A 200 20.14 4.58 -22.98
C THR A 200 19.19 5.63 -23.59
N ILE A 201 18.99 5.54 -24.91
CA ILE A 201 18.02 6.36 -25.66
C ILE A 201 17.03 5.43 -26.34
N GLU A 202 15.74 5.68 -26.15
CA GLU A 202 14.65 5.01 -26.87
C GLU A 202 14.53 5.56 -28.30
N PRO A 203 15.01 4.85 -29.33
CA PRO A 203 15.18 5.43 -30.66
C PRO A 203 13.84 5.73 -31.34
N PHE A 204 12.79 4.98 -30.98
CA PHE A 204 11.45 5.23 -31.48
C PHE A 204 10.90 6.59 -31.01
N LEU A 205 11.24 7.07 -29.80
CA LEU A 205 10.82 8.41 -29.33
C LEU A 205 11.56 9.54 -30.08
N LEU A 206 12.75 9.29 -30.61
CA LEU A 206 13.43 10.26 -31.50
C LEU A 206 12.67 10.46 -32.82
N ALA A 207 11.92 9.46 -33.28
CA ALA A 207 11.08 9.60 -34.47
C ALA A 207 10.00 10.67 -34.28
N PHE A 208 9.46 10.84 -33.06
CA PHE A 208 8.53 11.94 -32.76
C PHE A 208 9.18 13.32 -32.98
N LEU A 209 10.44 13.50 -32.54
CA LEU A 209 11.20 14.74 -32.79
C LEU A 209 11.47 14.94 -34.28
N PHE A 210 11.75 13.87 -35.02
CA PHE A 210 11.90 13.94 -36.46
C PHE A 210 10.59 14.40 -37.14
N PHE A 211 9.43 13.84 -36.73
CA PHE A 211 8.13 14.26 -37.24
C PHE A 211 7.75 15.69 -36.89
N LEU A 212 8.32 16.29 -35.83
CA LEU A 212 8.13 17.70 -35.53
C LEU A 212 8.78 18.64 -36.56
N ILE A 213 9.88 18.23 -37.21
CA ILE A 213 10.71 19.12 -38.04
C ILE A 213 9.96 19.68 -39.27
N PRO A 214 9.24 18.87 -40.09
CA PRO A 214 8.51 19.41 -41.25
C PRO A 214 7.43 20.42 -40.84
N PHE A 215 6.67 20.12 -39.78
CA PHE A 215 5.63 21.01 -39.28
C PHE A 215 6.21 22.27 -38.64
N LEU A 216 7.35 22.15 -37.95
CA LEU A 216 8.09 23.29 -37.42
C LEU A 216 8.44 24.28 -38.54
N PHE A 217 8.97 23.81 -39.68
CA PHE A 217 9.28 24.69 -40.82
C PHE A 217 8.03 25.33 -41.42
N LEU A 218 6.94 24.55 -41.59
CA LEU A 218 5.65 25.06 -42.05
C LEU A 218 5.15 26.21 -41.15
N PHE A 219 5.10 25.98 -39.84
CA PHE A 219 4.62 26.98 -38.90
C PHE A 219 5.60 28.14 -38.71
N TYR A 220 6.91 27.93 -38.85
CA TYR A 220 7.88 29.02 -38.86
C TYR A 220 7.63 29.97 -40.04
N PHE A 221 7.31 29.44 -41.22
CA PHE A 221 6.90 30.25 -42.37
C PHE A 221 5.59 31.01 -42.11
N VAL A 222 4.59 30.37 -41.51
CA VAL A 222 3.32 31.02 -41.12
C VAL A 222 3.56 32.15 -40.12
N ALA A 223 4.39 31.92 -39.09
CA ALA A 223 4.78 32.91 -38.11
C ALA A 223 5.51 34.10 -38.76
N PHE A 224 6.44 33.82 -39.68
CA PHE A 224 7.16 34.86 -40.40
C PHE A 224 6.23 35.73 -41.25
N ARG A 225 5.28 35.13 -41.98
CA ARG A 225 4.29 35.86 -42.79
C ARG A 225 3.34 36.72 -41.95
N ASN A 226 3.05 36.32 -40.71
CA ASN A 226 2.06 36.97 -39.84
C ASN A 226 2.68 37.68 -38.61
N LYS A 227 4.00 37.89 -38.60
CA LYS A 227 4.72 38.47 -37.45
C LYS A 227 4.24 39.85 -37.02
N ALA A 228 3.60 40.60 -37.93
CA ALA A 228 3.01 41.91 -37.64
C ALA A 228 1.79 41.83 -36.71
N ASN A 229 1.09 40.68 -36.65
CA ASN A 229 0.03 40.43 -35.68
C ASN A 229 0.18 39.06 -35.00
N PRO A 230 1.07 38.94 -33.99
CA PRO A 230 1.28 37.71 -33.23
C PRO A 230 0.00 37.21 -32.53
N ASN A 231 -0.86 38.16 -32.17
CA ASN A 231 -2.08 37.91 -31.40
C ASN A 231 -3.10 37.09 -32.20
N ALA A 232 -3.29 37.46 -33.46
CA ALA A 232 -4.15 36.74 -34.39
C ALA A 232 -3.70 35.28 -34.51
N LEU A 233 -2.39 35.07 -34.63
CA LEU A 233 -1.76 33.77 -34.75
C LEU A 233 -1.94 32.92 -33.49
N PHE A 234 -1.68 33.48 -32.30
CA PHE A 234 -1.89 32.77 -31.03
C PHE A 234 -3.36 32.41 -30.80
N LYS A 235 -4.28 33.35 -31.04
CA LYS A 235 -5.73 33.10 -30.91
C LYS A 235 -6.22 32.02 -31.88
N ALA A 236 -5.82 32.11 -33.15
CA ALA A 236 -6.19 31.12 -34.15
C ALA A 236 -5.62 29.74 -33.79
N SER A 237 -4.37 29.67 -33.32
CA SER A 237 -3.70 28.39 -33.05
C SER A 237 -4.28 27.57 -31.91
N ILE A 238 -5.18 28.14 -31.10
CA ILE A 238 -5.88 27.40 -30.04
C ILE A 238 -6.61 26.20 -30.62
N VAL A 239 -7.22 26.32 -31.80
CA VAL A 239 -7.96 25.21 -32.41
C VAL A 239 -7.04 24.04 -32.75
N LEU A 240 -5.80 24.32 -33.19
CA LEU A 240 -4.80 23.29 -33.50
C LEU A 240 -4.35 22.55 -32.23
N VAL A 241 -3.98 23.29 -31.17
CA VAL A 241 -3.54 22.66 -29.90
C VAL A 241 -4.67 22.06 -29.07
N SER A 242 -5.94 22.35 -29.41
CA SER A 242 -7.11 21.72 -28.81
C SER A 242 -7.44 20.34 -29.40
N VAL A 243 -6.87 19.98 -30.57
CA VAL A 243 -7.15 18.69 -31.23
C VAL A 243 -6.94 17.50 -30.30
N PRO A 244 -5.84 17.38 -29.52
CA PRO A 244 -5.67 16.31 -28.53
C PRO A 244 -6.83 16.17 -27.53
N ILE A 245 -7.38 17.28 -27.04
CA ILE A 245 -8.48 17.29 -26.09
C ILE A 245 -9.75 16.77 -26.76
N VAL A 246 -10.10 17.33 -27.93
CA VAL A 246 -11.29 16.94 -28.68
C VAL A 246 -11.21 15.48 -29.12
N LEU A 247 -10.04 15.04 -29.57
CA LEU A 247 -9.79 13.64 -29.93
C LEU A 247 -10.00 12.71 -28.74
N SER A 248 -9.40 12.99 -27.59
CA SER A 248 -9.56 12.17 -26.40
C SER A 248 -11.02 12.04 -25.95
N LEU A 249 -11.76 13.14 -25.96
CA LEU A 249 -13.19 13.15 -25.67
C LEU A 249 -13.99 12.30 -26.66
N LEU A 250 -13.67 12.37 -27.96
CA LEU A 250 -14.36 11.57 -28.98
C LEU A 250 -13.96 10.09 -28.94
N LEU A 251 -12.70 9.77 -28.61
CA LEU A 251 -12.25 8.40 -28.37
C LEU A 251 -12.97 7.80 -27.16
N GLU A 252 -13.17 8.57 -26.09
CA GLU A 252 -13.95 8.09 -24.95
C GLU A 252 -15.44 8.00 -25.27
N LEU A 253 -16.01 8.98 -25.98
CA LEU A 253 -17.39 8.90 -26.49
C LEU A 253 -17.60 7.65 -27.34
N SER A 254 -16.61 7.24 -28.13
CA SER A 254 -16.69 6.00 -28.90
C SER A 254 -16.77 4.75 -28.01
N ASN A 255 -16.08 4.74 -26.87
CA ASN A 255 -16.18 3.66 -25.88
C ASN A 255 -17.56 3.67 -25.22
N VAL A 256 -18.08 4.85 -24.88
CA VAL A 256 -19.43 5.01 -24.32
C VAL A 256 -20.48 4.51 -25.30
N VAL A 257 -20.36 4.87 -26.58
CA VAL A 257 -21.28 4.43 -27.64
C VAL A 257 -21.19 2.92 -27.89
N ASN A 258 -20.00 2.33 -27.85
CA ASN A 258 -19.82 0.88 -27.90
C ASN A 258 -20.49 0.20 -26.70
N LEU A 259 -20.25 0.69 -25.48
CA LEU A 259 -20.83 0.11 -24.27
C LEU A 259 -22.36 0.22 -24.23
N ARG A 260 -22.92 1.39 -24.57
CA ARG A 260 -24.35 1.68 -24.43
C ARG A 260 -25.20 1.14 -25.58
N PHE A 261 -24.66 1.16 -26.80
CA PHE A 261 -25.43 0.90 -28.02
C PHE A 261 -24.83 -0.24 -28.87
N GLY A 262 -23.67 -0.78 -28.50
CA GLY A 262 -23.00 -1.85 -29.28
C GLY A 262 -22.36 -1.37 -30.59
N TYR A 263 -22.31 -0.07 -30.85
CA TYR A 263 -21.69 0.47 -32.07
C TYR A 263 -20.17 0.58 -31.90
N ILE A 264 -19.45 -0.14 -32.76
CA ILE A 264 -17.99 -0.15 -32.76
C ILE A 264 -17.47 0.93 -33.73
N PHE A 265 -16.66 1.85 -33.20
CA PHE A 265 -15.93 2.81 -34.03
C PHE A 265 -14.50 2.31 -34.25
N ASN A 266 -14.20 1.83 -35.47
CA ASN A 266 -12.90 1.23 -35.80
C ASN A 266 -12.01 2.12 -36.69
N SER A 267 -12.28 3.43 -36.75
CA SER A 267 -11.49 4.37 -37.56
C SER A 267 -10.93 5.59 -36.78
N PRO A 268 -10.32 5.39 -35.59
CA PRO A 268 -9.78 6.45 -34.72
C PRO A 268 -8.68 7.28 -35.38
N LEU A 269 -7.88 6.68 -36.25
CA LEU A 269 -6.84 7.37 -37.00
C LEU A 269 -7.45 8.35 -38.03
N LEU A 270 -8.50 7.92 -38.76
CA LEU A 270 -9.21 8.77 -39.71
C LEU A 270 -9.87 9.96 -39.00
N LEU A 271 -10.46 9.71 -37.82
CA LEU A 271 -11.00 10.77 -36.97
C LEU A 271 -9.92 11.78 -36.57
N PHE A 272 -8.75 11.31 -36.13
CA PHE A 272 -7.65 12.19 -35.79
C PHE A 272 -7.20 13.02 -37.01
N THR A 273 -7.03 12.40 -38.18
CA THR A 273 -6.71 13.10 -39.42
C THR A 273 -7.78 14.15 -39.78
N PHE A 274 -9.05 13.79 -39.70
CA PHE A 274 -10.17 14.70 -40.00
C PHE A 274 -10.20 15.90 -39.06
N LEU A 275 -10.10 15.68 -37.74
CA LEU A 275 -10.06 16.76 -36.74
C LEU A 275 -8.89 17.70 -37.00
N LEU A 276 -7.72 17.15 -37.34
CA LEU A 276 -6.55 17.96 -37.63
C LEU A 276 -6.75 18.79 -38.89
N LEU A 277 -7.24 18.22 -39.99
CA LEU A 277 -7.56 18.96 -41.22
C LEU A 277 -8.61 20.05 -40.99
N ALA A 278 -9.70 19.74 -40.27
CA ALA A 278 -10.72 20.72 -39.90
C ALA A 278 -10.12 21.85 -39.06
N SER A 279 -9.25 21.53 -38.10
CA SER A 279 -8.57 22.53 -37.29
C SER A 279 -7.63 23.43 -38.10
N PHE A 280 -6.96 22.92 -39.14
CA PHE A 280 -6.17 23.74 -40.07
C PHE A 280 -7.04 24.71 -40.89
N VAL A 281 -8.19 24.25 -41.37
CA VAL A 281 -9.15 25.10 -42.08
C VAL A 281 -9.68 26.20 -41.17
N ILE A 282 -10.11 25.85 -39.95
CA ILE A 282 -10.59 26.84 -38.96
C ILE A 282 -9.47 27.79 -38.56
N PHE A 283 -8.25 27.30 -38.35
CA PHE A 283 -7.08 28.11 -38.06
C PHE A 283 -6.86 29.18 -39.13
N TYR A 284 -6.94 28.81 -40.42
CA TYR A 284 -6.80 29.76 -41.53
C TYR A 284 -7.86 30.86 -41.50
N PHE A 285 -9.14 30.51 -41.30
CA PHE A 285 -10.23 31.49 -41.23
C PHE A 285 -10.12 32.39 -39.99
N LEU A 286 -9.79 31.83 -38.82
CA LEU A 286 -9.58 32.60 -37.60
C LEU A 286 -8.39 33.54 -37.71
N LEU A 287 -7.32 33.12 -38.38
CA LEU A 287 -6.15 33.94 -38.63
C LEU A 287 -6.52 35.18 -39.48
N LYS A 288 -7.34 34.99 -40.53
CA LYS A 288 -7.88 36.11 -41.32
C LYS A 288 -8.78 37.01 -40.48
N LYS A 289 -9.71 36.44 -39.70
CA LYS A 289 -10.66 37.18 -38.85
C LYS A 289 -9.94 38.07 -37.84
N TYR A 290 -8.89 37.56 -37.20
CA TYR A 290 -8.18 38.29 -36.13
C TYR A 290 -7.04 39.18 -36.62
N LYS A 291 -6.77 39.23 -37.94
CA LYS A 291 -5.66 39.98 -38.53
C LYS A 291 -5.60 41.46 -38.12
N ASN A 292 -6.74 42.07 -37.81
CA ASN A 292 -6.85 43.48 -37.41
C ASN A 292 -7.03 43.70 -35.89
N THR A 293 -6.95 42.64 -35.07
CA THR A 293 -7.10 42.79 -33.61
C THR A 293 -5.83 43.32 -32.96
N THR A 294 -5.98 44.23 -31.99
CA THR A 294 -4.86 44.81 -31.24
C THR A 294 -4.12 43.77 -30.40
N PHE A 295 -2.81 43.97 -30.26
CA PHE A 295 -1.90 43.04 -29.57
C PHE A 295 -2.09 43.04 -28.05
N THR A 296 -2.11 41.85 -27.44
CA THR A 296 -2.22 41.60 -26.00
C THR A 296 -1.38 40.37 -25.68
N LYS A 297 -0.17 40.59 -25.14
CA LYS A 297 0.79 39.54 -24.73
C LYS A 297 0.17 38.42 -23.87
N ALA A 298 -0.97 38.69 -23.23
CA ALA A 298 -1.70 37.76 -22.39
C ALA A 298 -2.15 36.45 -23.08
N TYR A 299 -2.46 36.42 -24.38
CA TYR A 299 -3.20 35.28 -24.95
C TYR A 299 -2.39 33.97 -25.07
N PHE A 300 -1.18 34.04 -25.65
CA PHE A 300 -0.28 32.88 -25.80
C PHE A 300 0.03 32.24 -24.45
N GLU A 301 0.44 33.07 -23.50
CA GLU A 301 0.94 32.53 -22.24
C GLU A 301 -0.20 32.11 -21.29
N SER A 302 -1.42 32.65 -21.45
CA SER A 302 -2.53 32.39 -20.51
C SER A 302 -3.49 31.30 -20.99
N TYR A 303 -3.61 31.09 -22.30
CA TYR A 303 -4.52 30.10 -22.88
C TYR A 303 -3.79 29.03 -23.68
N PHE A 304 -2.92 29.42 -24.62
CA PHE A 304 -2.27 28.45 -25.52
C PHE A 304 -1.44 27.41 -24.77
N LEU A 305 -0.54 27.83 -23.88
CA LEU A 305 0.27 26.88 -23.09
C LEU A 305 -0.57 25.99 -22.18
N SER A 306 -1.65 26.54 -21.60
CA SER A 306 -2.54 25.78 -20.73
C SER A 306 -3.36 24.75 -21.50
N ILE A 307 -3.90 25.11 -22.67
CA ILE A 307 -4.68 24.19 -23.52
C ILE A 307 -3.78 23.09 -24.07
N LEU A 308 -2.57 23.42 -24.52
CA LEU A 308 -1.61 22.41 -24.96
C LEU A 308 -1.23 21.44 -23.83
N LEU A 309 -0.98 21.96 -22.63
CA LEU A 309 -0.71 21.13 -21.45
C LEU A 309 -1.89 20.21 -21.14
N ILE A 310 -3.12 20.74 -21.09
CA ILE A 310 -4.34 19.94 -20.88
C ILE A 310 -4.46 18.86 -21.96
N GLY A 311 -4.20 19.18 -23.23
CA GLY A 311 -4.21 18.20 -24.32
C GLY A 311 -3.26 17.03 -24.09
N LEU A 312 -2.03 17.30 -23.66
CA LEU A 312 -1.05 16.26 -23.34
C LEU A 312 -1.44 15.46 -22.09
N LEU A 313 -1.96 16.13 -21.05
CA LEU A 313 -2.38 15.46 -19.81
C LEU A 313 -3.61 14.58 -20.00
N VAL A 314 -4.54 14.98 -20.87
CA VAL A 314 -5.73 14.20 -21.19
C VAL A 314 -5.39 12.99 -22.08
N ILE A 315 -4.37 13.10 -22.95
CA ILE A 315 -3.78 11.93 -23.64
C ILE A 315 -3.17 10.96 -22.61
N LEU A 316 -2.38 11.49 -21.67
CA LEU A 316 -1.76 10.70 -20.61
C LEU A 316 -2.83 9.97 -19.77
N ALA A 317 -3.88 10.68 -19.37
CA ALA A 317 -4.97 10.14 -18.57
C ALA A 317 -6.08 9.45 -19.39
N GLN A 318 -5.85 9.16 -20.67
CA GLN A 318 -6.86 8.50 -21.52
C GLN A 318 -7.31 7.19 -20.84
N PRO A 319 -8.62 6.98 -20.60
CA PRO A 319 -9.12 5.75 -20.02
C PRO A 319 -8.85 4.56 -20.94
N TRP A 320 -8.48 3.40 -20.39
CA TRP A 320 -8.39 2.14 -21.13
C TRP A 320 -9.73 1.74 -21.75
N ARG A 321 -9.76 0.94 -22.82
CA ARG A 321 -11.04 0.41 -23.34
C ARG A 321 -11.73 -0.47 -22.31
N MET A 322 -10.97 -1.32 -21.62
CA MET A 322 -11.46 -2.17 -20.54
C MET A 322 -10.46 -2.16 -19.38
N ILE A 323 -10.94 -2.41 -18.16
CA ILE A 323 -10.13 -2.59 -16.96
C ILE A 323 -9.96 -4.08 -16.64
N SER A 324 -8.78 -4.45 -16.15
CA SER A 324 -8.48 -5.76 -15.58
C SER A 324 -8.28 -5.59 -14.07
N PRO A 325 -9.32 -5.76 -13.23
CA PRO A 325 -9.20 -5.55 -11.79
C PRO A 325 -8.20 -6.52 -11.17
N GLU A 326 -7.41 -6.04 -10.23
CA GLU A 326 -6.45 -6.86 -9.47
C GLU A 326 -7.16 -7.69 -8.38
N ASN A 327 -6.49 -8.74 -7.88
CA ASN A 327 -6.99 -9.58 -6.78
C ASN A 327 -6.75 -8.94 -5.40
N GLU A 328 -6.96 -7.62 -5.29
CA GLU A 328 -6.90 -6.85 -4.05
C GLU A 328 -8.31 -6.32 -3.79
N PHE A 329 -9.04 -6.96 -2.88
CA PHE A 329 -10.44 -6.63 -2.58
C PHE A 329 -10.60 -5.75 -1.35
N PHE A 330 -9.54 -5.53 -0.58
CA PHE A 330 -9.63 -4.82 0.68
C PHE A 330 -9.54 -3.30 0.47
N GLU A 331 -8.49 -2.80 -0.19
CA GLU A 331 -8.37 -1.39 -0.59
C GLU A 331 -9.41 -1.03 -1.65
N THR A 332 -9.68 -1.94 -2.60
CA THR A 332 -10.74 -1.72 -3.59
C THR A 332 -12.12 -1.55 -2.93
N ALA A 333 -12.39 -2.21 -1.80
CA ALA A 333 -13.66 -2.04 -1.09
C ALA A 333 -13.88 -0.62 -0.57
N ASN A 334 -12.81 0.03 -0.08
CA ASN A 334 -12.88 1.36 0.52
C ASN A 334 -13.58 2.36 -0.42
N HIS A 335 -13.15 2.36 -1.67
CA HIS A 335 -13.69 3.21 -2.73
C HIS A 335 -14.91 2.57 -3.39
N GLY A 336 -14.79 1.30 -3.74
CA GLY A 336 -15.75 0.56 -4.55
C GLY A 336 -17.12 0.44 -3.90
N LEU A 337 -17.21 0.23 -2.58
CA LEU A 337 -18.49 0.14 -1.88
C LEU A 337 -19.22 1.47 -1.79
N SER A 338 -18.49 2.57 -1.59
CA SER A 338 -19.08 3.91 -1.62
C SER A 338 -19.76 4.18 -2.96
N ILE A 339 -19.13 3.75 -4.05
CA ILE A 339 -19.61 3.92 -5.42
C ILE A 339 -20.76 2.95 -5.73
N ASP A 340 -20.63 1.66 -5.38
CA ASP A 340 -21.71 0.68 -5.52
C ASP A 340 -22.98 1.13 -4.81
N HIS A 341 -22.84 1.58 -3.58
CA HIS A 341 -23.99 1.99 -2.79
C HIS A 341 -24.70 3.22 -3.35
N PHE A 342 -23.96 4.15 -3.94
CA PHE A 342 -24.54 5.30 -4.62
C PHE A 342 -25.39 4.87 -5.80
N PHE A 343 -24.86 4.04 -6.71
CA PHE A 343 -25.56 3.67 -7.94
C PHE A 343 -26.64 2.61 -7.74
N ARG A 344 -26.41 1.59 -6.91
CA ARG A 344 -27.34 0.47 -6.74
C ARG A 344 -28.43 0.74 -5.70
N TYR A 345 -28.10 1.50 -4.65
CA TYR A 345 -29.02 1.73 -3.52
C TYR A 345 -29.36 3.20 -3.28
N GLY A 346 -28.87 4.14 -4.10
CA GLY A 346 -29.12 5.57 -3.91
C GLY A 346 -28.53 6.14 -2.62
N SER A 347 -27.50 5.50 -2.06
CA SER A 347 -26.88 5.92 -0.79
C SER A 347 -25.96 7.12 -1.00
N ILE A 348 -25.92 8.06 -0.06
CA ILE A 348 -25.09 9.26 -0.17
C ILE A 348 -23.74 9.05 0.56
N PRO A 349 -22.58 9.11 -0.12
CA PRO A 349 -21.27 9.04 0.53
C PRO A 349 -21.10 10.08 1.64
N ILE A 350 -20.30 9.76 2.66
CA ILE A 350 -20.09 10.50 3.92
C ILE A 350 -21.32 10.49 4.84
N ILE A 351 -22.54 10.40 4.30
CA ILE A 351 -23.78 10.35 5.10
C ILE A 351 -24.18 8.92 5.44
N GLU A 352 -24.12 8.00 4.48
CA GLU A 352 -24.59 6.62 4.64
C GLU A 352 -23.44 5.61 4.61
N ASN A 353 -22.31 5.98 4.02
CA ASN A 353 -21.07 5.21 4.02
C ASN A 353 -19.83 6.12 4.12
N PHE A 354 -18.70 5.57 4.53
CA PHE A 354 -17.46 6.30 4.77
C PHE A 354 -16.26 5.57 4.16
N ASP A 355 -15.54 6.33 3.35
CA ASP A 355 -14.28 5.98 2.73
C ASP A 355 -13.15 6.77 3.43
N ALA A 356 -12.05 6.10 3.78
CA ALA A 356 -10.90 6.72 4.44
C ALA A 356 -10.23 7.83 3.59
N HIS A 357 -10.44 7.80 2.28
CA HIS A 357 -9.99 8.77 1.27
C HIS A 357 -11.12 9.74 0.85
N MET A 358 -12.22 9.81 1.60
CA MET A 358 -13.34 10.73 1.39
C MET A 358 -13.96 10.61 -0.01
N LEU A 359 -13.86 11.63 -0.87
CA LEU A 359 -14.42 11.64 -2.24
C LEU A 359 -13.36 11.58 -3.34
N HIS A 360 -12.08 11.34 -2.99
CA HIS A 360 -10.97 11.34 -3.93
C HIS A 360 -11.19 10.38 -5.11
N TYR A 361 -11.71 9.17 -4.89
CA TYR A 361 -11.96 8.22 -6.00
C TYR A 361 -13.37 8.36 -6.58
N GLN A 362 -14.33 8.72 -5.72
CA GLN A 362 -15.75 8.79 -6.01
C GLN A 362 -16.08 9.82 -7.08
N PHE A 363 -15.42 10.98 -7.08
CA PHE A 363 -15.80 12.08 -7.96
C PHE A 363 -15.73 11.70 -9.45
N PHE A 364 -14.64 11.08 -9.89
CA PHE A 364 -14.52 10.63 -11.28
C PHE A 364 -15.20 9.28 -11.56
N ALA A 365 -15.35 8.44 -10.54
CA ALA A 365 -16.16 7.23 -10.65
C ALA A 365 -17.65 7.54 -10.88
N PHE A 366 -18.18 8.59 -10.27
CA PHE A 366 -19.55 9.06 -10.51
C PHE A 366 -19.71 9.58 -11.94
N ILE A 367 -18.75 10.39 -12.42
CA ILE A 367 -18.74 10.85 -13.80
C ILE A 367 -18.72 9.65 -14.77
N TYR A 368 -17.90 8.64 -14.50
CA TYR A 368 -17.90 7.41 -15.29
C TYR A 368 -19.28 6.75 -15.29
N GLY A 369 -19.87 6.48 -14.11
CA GLY A 369 -21.11 5.73 -14.01
C GLY A 369 -22.32 6.45 -14.62
N PHE A 370 -22.38 7.78 -14.55
CA PHE A 370 -23.42 8.56 -15.24
C PHE A 370 -23.31 8.45 -16.76
N VAL A 371 -22.09 8.49 -17.31
CA VAL A 371 -21.85 8.47 -18.75
C VAL A 371 -21.96 7.04 -19.31
N ASN A 372 -21.23 6.09 -18.72
CA ASN A 372 -21.05 4.72 -19.20
C ASN A 372 -22.08 3.72 -18.66
N GLY A 373 -22.67 4.02 -17.51
CA GLY A 373 -23.44 3.04 -16.74
C GLY A 373 -22.59 2.49 -15.61
N TYR A 374 -23.27 2.05 -14.56
CA TYR A 374 -22.60 1.53 -13.38
C TYR A 374 -22.23 0.05 -13.57
N GLU A 375 -20.95 -0.24 -13.41
CA GLU A 375 -20.38 -1.59 -13.27
C GLU A 375 -19.23 -1.49 -12.25
N PRO A 376 -19.18 -2.33 -11.19
CA PRO A 376 -18.33 -2.11 -10.01
C PRO A 376 -16.87 -1.77 -10.31
N ALA A 377 -16.16 -2.64 -11.02
CA ALA A 377 -14.74 -2.44 -11.34
C ALA A 377 -14.53 -1.36 -12.42
N ALA A 378 -15.47 -1.20 -13.36
CA ALA A 378 -15.29 -0.32 -14.52
C ALA A 378 -15.25 1.17 -14.14
N THR A 379 -15.88 1.55 -13.02
CA THR A 379 -15.91 2.95 -12.54
C THR A 379 -14.52 3.53 -12.26
N MET A 380 -13.51 2.68 -12.01
CA MET A 380 -12.12 3.10 -11.76
C MET A 380 -11.39 3.58 -13.03
N LEU A 381 -11.95 3.37 -14.23
CA LEU A 381 -11.33 3.78 -15.49
C LEU A 381 -11.06 5.30 -15.58
N TYR A 382 -11.78 6.12 -14.81
CA TYR A 382 -11.64 7.58 -14.81
C TYR A 382 -10.75 8.12 -13.67
N ALA A 383 -10.21 7.26 -12.80
CA ALA A 383 -9.44 7.68 -11.63
C ALA A 383 -8.23 8.58 -11.98
N ASN A 384 -7.56 8.29 -13.11
CA ASN A 384 -6.38 9.04 -13.56
C ASN A 384 -6.66 10.50 -13.94
N TYR A 385 -7.93 10.93 -14.07
CA TYR A 385 -8.24 12.33 -14.30
C TYR A 385 -7.92 13.24 -13.10
N PHE A 386 -7.84 12.71 -11.86
CA PHE A 386 -7.36 13.51 -10.74
C PHE A 386 -5.89 13.90 -10.89
N TYR A 387 -5.07 13.00 -11.41
CA TYR A 387 -3.66 13.28 -11.70
C TYR A 387 -3.50 14.48 -12.65
N VAL A 388 -4.40 14.63 -13.64
CA VAL A 388 -4.45 15.82 -14.51
C VAL A 388 -4.66 17.10 -13.69
N ILE A 389 -5.58 17.08 -12.73
CA ILE A 389 -5.87 18.23 -11.87
C ILE A 389 -4.65 18.57 -11.00
N GLU A 390 -3.99 17.58 -10.40
CA GLU A 390 -2.79 17.79 -9.58
C GLU A 390 -1.67 18.47 -10.38
N VAL A 391 -1.41 18.00 -11.60
CA VAL A 391 -0.41 18.60 -12.50
C VAL A 391 -0.81 20.04 -12.88
N LEU A 392 -2.09 20.31 -13.12
CA LEU A 392 -2.57 21.65 -13.43
C LEU A 392 -2.41 22.61 -12.24
N VAL A 393 -2.69 22.15 -11.02
CA VAL A 393 -2.44 22.93 -9.79
C VAL A 393 -0.95 23.24 -9.68
N LEU A 394 -0.08 22.24 -9.89
CA LEU A 394 1.38 22.42 -9.88
C LEU A 394 1.82 23.48 -10.89
N PHE A 395 1.35 23.37 -12.14
CA PHE A 395 1.62 24.35 -13.19
C PHE A 395 1.17 25.76 -12.78
N PHE A 396 0.00 25.89 -12.15
CA PHE A 396 -0.53 27.18 -11.71
C PHE A 396 0.17 27.77 -10.49
N VAL A 397 0.76 26.95 -9.62
CA VAL A 397 1.68 27.38 -8.56
C VAL A 397 3.00 27.83 -9.18
N PHE A 398 3.60 27.00 -10.04
CA PHE A 398 4.87 27.30 -10.68
C PHE A 398 4.80 28.57 -11.53
N ARG A 399 3.71 28.82 -12.29
CA ARG A 399 3.62 30.02 -13.14
C ARG A 399 3.72 31.34 -12.36
N LYS A 400 3.38 31.33 -11.07
CA LYS A 400 3.45 32.51 -10.20
C LYS A 400 4.88 32.81 -9.76
N VAL A 401 5.78 31.83 -9.82
CA VAL A 401 7.18 31.93 -9.38
C VAL A 401 8.17 31.81 -10.54
N PHE A 402 8.05 30.83 -11.43
CA PHE A 402 9.03 30.59 -12.50
C PHE A 402 8.70 31.33 -13.80
N GLY A 403 7.50 31.88 -13.92
CA GLY A 403 6.95 32.39 -15.17
C GLY A 403 6.34 31.29 -16.03
N LYS A 404 5.45 31.65 -16.96
CA LYS A 404 4.53 30.70 -17.61
C LYS A 404 5.23 29.69 -18.53
N LEU A 405 6.15 30.15 -19.40
CA LEU A 405 6.90 29.26 -20.30
C LEU A 405 7.82 28.31 -19.52
N ASN A 406 8.60 28.84 -18.56
CA ASN A 406 9.44 28.00 -17.71
C ASN A 406 8.61 26.97 -16.94
N SER A 407 7.46 27.37 -16.39
CA SER A 407 6.59 26.43 -15.65
C SER A 407 6.03 25.32 -16.53
N PHE A 408 5.66 25.65 -17.77
CA PHE A 408 5.25 24.66 -18.76
C PHE A 408 6.37 23.64 -19.02
N LEU A 409 7.60 24.12 -19.25
CA LEU A 409 8.76 23.26 -19.51
C LEU A 409 9.20 22.46 -18.28
N LEU A 410 9.14 23.04 -17.08
CA LEU A 410 9.47 22.38 -15.82
C LEU A 410 8.52 21.20 -15.56
N VAL A 411 7.22 21.42 -15.72
CA VAL A 411 6.22 20.36 -15.54
C VAL A 411 6.38 19.31 -16.63
N LEU A 412 6.58 19.71 -17.89
CA LEU A 412 6.58 18.78 -19.01
C LEU A 412 7.87 17.94 -19.10
N CYS A 413 9.04 18.54 -18.84
CA CYS A 413 10.34 18.00 -19.25
C CYS A 413 11.27 17.61 -18.09
N LEU A 414 10.88 17.75 -16.82
CA LEU A 414 11.71 17.30 -15.70
C LEU A 414 11.33 15.89 -15.23
N PRO A 415 12.24 14.91 -15.25
CA PRO A 415 11.95 13.54 -14.79
C PRO A 415 11.85 13.43 -13.26
N ILE A 416 12.40 14.39 -12.52
CA ILE A 416 12.38 14.45 -11.05
C ILE A 416 11.16 15.21 -10.51
N LEU A 417 10.14 15.45 -11.33
CA LEU A 417 8.94 16.18 -10.90
C LEU A 417 8.17 15.43 -9.79
N THR A 418 8.31 14.11 -9.71
CA THR A 418 7.66 13.25 -8.70
C THR A 418 8.03 13.57 -7.25
N VAL A 419 9.12 14.31 -7.03
CA VAL A 419 9.49 14.87 -5.71
C VAL A 419 8.41 15.83 -5.19
N VAL A 420 7.86 16.65 -6.09
CA VAL A 420 6.89 17.73 -5.77
C VAL A 420 5.49 17.46 -6.30
N LEU A 421 5.34 16.53 -7.25
CA LEU A 421 4.06 16.01 -7.75
C LEU A 421 3.66 14.77 -6.94
N ASN A 422 2.75 14.98 -6.00
CA ASN A 422 2.25 14.00 -5.05
C ASN A 422 0.84 14.36 -4.58
N GLU A 423 0.23 13.50 -3.76
CA GLU A 423 -1.13 13.74 -3.24
C GLU A 423 -1.28 15.10 -2.53
N PHE A 424 -0.22 15.62 -1.91
CA PHE A 424 -0.23 16.92 -1.22
C PHE A 424 -0.14 18.11 -2.18
N THR A 425 0.24 17.91 -3.45
CA THR A 425 0.30 18.98 -4.47
C THR A 425 -1.03 19.69 -4.63
N PHE A 426 -2.14 18.96 -4.42
CA PHE A 426 -3.47 19.52 -4.55
C PHE A 426 -3.79 20.62 -3.51
N SER A 427 -3.11 20.61 -2.35
CA SER A 427 -3.15 21.72 -1.38
C SER A 427 -2.71 23.06 -1.99
N GLY A 428 -1.93 23.02 -3.07
CA GLY A 428 -1.56 24.16 -3.91
C GLY A 428 -2.77 24.99 -4.40
N LEU A 429 -3.93 24.35 -4.60
CA LEU A 429 -5.17 25.03 -4.98
C LEU A 429 -5.60 26.04 -3.91
N PHE A 430 -5.44 25.70 -2.64
CA PHE A 430 -5.82 26.55 -1.51
C PHE A 430 -4.98 27.81 -1.43
N ILE A 431 -3.65 27.68 -1.52
CA ILE A 431 -2.75 28.83 -1.49
C ILE A 431 -2.87 29.71 -2.74
N LEU A 432 -3.26 29.15 -3.90
CA LEU A 432 -3.63 29.94 -5.07
C LEU A 432 -4.89 30.78 -4.84
N MET A 433 -5.90 30.25 -4.15
CA MET A 433 -7.09 31.01 -3.77
C MET A 433 -6.78 32.06 -2.70
N LEU A 434 -5.93 31.74 -1.72
CA LEU A 434 -5.44 32.70 -0.74
C LEU A 434 -4.71 33.86 -1.41
N LEU A 435 -3.80 33.59 -2.35
CA LEU A 435 -3.14 34.65 -3.12
C LEU A 435 -4.15 35.48 -3.93
N LYS A 436 -5.19 34.87 -4.49
CA LYS A 436 -6.27 35.61 -5.18
C LYS A 436 -7.02 36.53 -4.22
N LEU A 437 -7.31 36.06 -3.01
CA LEU A 437 -7.96 36.85 -1.94
C LEU A 437 -7.09 38.02 -1.49
N ILE A 438 -5.80 37.79 -1.21
CA ILE A 438 -4.85 38.84 -0.81
C ILE A 438 -4.72 39.90 -1.90
N ASN A 439 -4.65 39.51 -3.18
CA ASN A 439 -4.58 40.46 -4.28
C ASN A 439 -5.88 41.24 -4.54
N ASN A 440 -7.04 40.71 -4.11
CA ASN A 440 -8.35 41.34 -4.29
C ASN A 440 -9.31 40.90 -3.18
N LYS A 441 -9.52 41.77 -2.19
CA LYS A 441 -10.36 41.50 -1.00
C LYS A 441 -11.87 41.61 -1.24
N SER A 442 -12.35 41.24 -2.43
CA SER A 442 -13.78 41.17 -2.71
C SER A 442 -14.47 40.09 -1.85
N THR A 443 -15.72 40.33 -1.45
CA THR A 443 -16.54 39.36 -0.69
C THR A 443 -16.59 38.00 -1.40
N LYS A 444 -16.66 37.99 -2.74
CA LYS A 444 -16.63 36.75 -3.55
C LYS A 444 -15.39 35.91 -3.31
N ASN A 445 -14.20 36.53 -3.17
CA ASN A 445 -12.96 35.79 -2.94
C ASN A 445 -12.86 35.21 -1.53
N PHE A 446 -13.47 35.86 -0.52
CA PHE A 446 -13.60 35.28 0.82
C PHE A 446 -14.46 34.01 0.80
N TYR A 447 -15.58 34.02 0.06
CA TYR A 447 -16.39 32.81 -0.14
C TYR A 447 -15.62 31.73 -0.90
N TYR A 448 -14.92 32.07 -1.99
CA TYR A 448 -14.12 31.08 -2.74
C TYR A 448 -13.02 30.43 -1.90
N PHE A 449 -12.38 31.19 -0.99
CA PHE A 449 -11.41 30.63 -0.05
C PHE A 449 -12.04 29.50 0.78
N TRP A 450 -13.19 29.76 1.43
CA TRP A 450 -13.85 28.74 2.27
C TRP A 450 -14.51 27.60 1.47
N ILE A 451 -15.03 27.87 0.28
CA ILE A 451 -15.56 26.82 -0.61
C ILE A 451 -14.45 25.83 -0.98
N VAL A 452 -13.25 26.33 -1.33
CA VAL A 452 -12.10 25.46 -1.61
C VAL A 452 -11.60 24.75 -0.36
N ALA A 453 -11.64 25.37 0.82
CA ALA A 453 -11.35 24.70 2.09
C ALA A 453 -12.25 23.48 2.31
N VAL A 454 -13.58 23.68 2.23
CA VAL A 454 -14.55 22.59 2.41
C VAL A 454 -14.37 21.53 1.33
N PHE A 455 -14.18 21.94 0.07
CA PHE A 455 -13.94 21.01 -1.02
C PHE A 455 -12.68 20.16 -0.79
N LEU A 456 -11.58 20.73 -0.28
CA LEU A 456 -10.39 19.94 0.03
C LEU A 456 -10.62 18.95 1.18
N CYS A 457 -11.39 19.31 2.21
CA CYS A 457 -11.78 18.37 3.27
C CYS A 457 -12.66 17.22 2.75
N LEU A 458 -13.59 17.52 1.83
CA LEU A 458 -14.43 16.51 1.18
C LEU A 458 -13.65 15.67 0.16
N TYR A 459 -12.63 16.24 -0.47
CA TYR A 459 -11.73 15.51 -1.36
C TYR A 459 -10.87 14.51 -0.57
N LYS A 460 -10.19 15.00 0.48
CA LYS A 460 -9.38 14.19 1.38
C LYS A 460 -9.13 14.94 2.69
N LEU A 461 -9.52 14.33 3.81
CA LEU A 461 -9.61 15.04 5.09
C LEU A 461 -8.25 15.52 5.61
N ASP A 462 -7.21 14.71 5.50
CA ASP A 462 -5.84 15.01 5.92
C ASP A 462 -5.25 16.23 5.18
N ILE A 463 -5.41 16.26 3.85
CA ILE A 463 -5.00 17.39 3.00
C ILE A 463 -5.80 18.64 3.36
N GLY A 464 -7.14 18.54 3.45
CA GLY A 464 -8.00 19.67 3.73
C GLY A 464 -7.72 20.31 5.08
N TYR A 465 -7.60 19.50 6.14
CA TYR A 465 -7.31 19.96 7.49
C TYR A 465 -5.96 20.69 7.56
N ALA A 466 -4.88 20.07 7.06
CA ALA A 466 -3.57 20.68 7.04
C ALA A 466 -3.52 21.95 6.18
N ALA A 467 -4.24 21.98 5.05
CA ALA A 467 -4.32 23.16 4.18
C ALA A 467 -5.05 24.33 4.86
N ILE A 468 -6.16 24.09 5.56
CA ILE A 468 -6.91 25.14 6.28
C ILE A 468 -6.03 25.79 7.34
N LEU A 469 -5.40 25.01 8.22
CA LEU A 469 -4.53 25.55 9.28
C LEU A 469 -3.36 26.35 8.69
N SER A 470 -2.71 25.80 7.67
CA SER A 470 -1.60 26.46 6.97
C SER A 470 -2.04 27.76 6.29
N GLY A 471 -3.19 27.76 5.61
CA GLY A 471 -3.67 28.92 4.88
C GLY A 471 -4.19 30.03 5.80
N LEU A 472 -4.80 29.70 6.94
CA LEU A 472 -5.21 30.69 7.94
C LEU A 472 -3.99 31.41 8.54
N LEU A 473 -2.97 30.68 8.96
CA LEU A 473 -1.74 31.28 9.46
C LEU A 473 -1.00 32.06 8.37
N THR A 474 -0.94 31.53 7.14
CA THR A 474 -0.35 32.25 6.00
C THR A 474 -1.12 33.54 5.69
N TYR A 475 -2.45 33.54 5.77
CA TYR A 475 -3.28 34.75 5.60
C TYR A 475 -2.90 35.82 6.62
N VAL A 476 -2.79 35.45 7.90
CA VAL A 476 -2.41 36.39 8.97
C VAL A 476 -1.04 36.99 8.70
N VAL A 477 -0.05 36.18 8.32
CA VAL A 477 1.30 36.67 8.01
C VAL A 477 1.27 37.60 6.80
N LEU A 478 0.58 37.25 5.70
CA LEU A 478 0.52 38.07 4.50
C LEU A 478 -0.23 39.39 4.72
N GLU A 479 -1.34 39.38 5.46
CA GLU A 479 -2.08 40.60 5.81
C GLU A 479 -1.19 41.58 6.59
N TYR A 480 -0.49 41.07 7.61
CA TYR A 480 0.41 41.87 8.42
C TYR A 480 1.57 42.43 7.58
N VAL A 481 2.20 41.59 6.76
CA VAL A 481 3.36 41.97 5.93
C VAL A 481 3.00 42.99 4.85
N ILE A 482 1.83 42.88 4.22
CA ILE A 482 1.45 43.72 3.08
C ILE A 482 0.74 45.01 3.55
N TYR A 483 -0.12 44.92 4.55
CA TYR A 483 -1.01 46.02 4.95
C TYR A 483 -0.73 46.57 6.35
N ASN A 484 0.21 45.97 7.10
CA ASN A 484 0.53 46.34 8.48
C ASN A 484 -0.70 46.32 9.42
N LYS A 485 -1.75 45.59 9.03
CA LYS A 485 -3.02 45.41 9.75
C LYS A 485 -3.56 44.02 9.42
N ILE A 486 -4.18 43.38 10.41
CA ILE A 486 -4.77 42.05 10.27
C ILE A 486 -6.29 42.19 10.24
N THR A 487 -6.92 41.87 9.10
CA THR A 487 -8.38 41.96 8.94
C THR A 487 -9.04 40.59 9.02
N ILE A 488 -9.53 40.17 10.19
CA ILE A 488 -10.10 38.83 10.41
C ILE A 488 -11.63 38.79 10.23
N LYS A 489 -12.34 39.91 10.49
CA LYS A 489 -13.82 39.91 10.53
C LYS A 489 -14.49 39.36 9.25
N PRO A 490 -14.10 39.77 8.01
CA PRO A 490 -14.71 39.23 6.79
C PRO A 490 -14.40 37.75 6.58
N LEU A 491 -13.20 37.31 7.00
CA LEU A 491 -12.79 35.92 6.93
C LEU A 491 -13.64 35.04 7.84
N VAL A 492 -13.82 35.43 9.11
CA VAL A 492 -14.67 34.70 10.07
C VAL A 492 -16.14 34.73 9.65
N LYS A 493 -16.66 35.89 9.23
CA LYS A 493 -18.05 36.01 8.76
C LYS A 493 -18.32 35.10 7.55
N SER A 494 -17.47 35.13 6.54
CA SER A 494 -17.63 34.26 5.37
C SER A 494 -17.46 32.79 5.71
N GLY A 495 -16.54 32.45 6.62
CA GLY A 495 -16.32 31.08 7.09
C GLY A 495 -17.52 30.52 7.86
N ALA A 496 -18.09 31.31 8.77
CA ALA A 496 -19.30 30.95 9.50
C ALA A 496 -20.50 30.75 8.55
N ILE A 497 -20.65 31.60 7.53
CA ILE A 497 -21.72 31.45 6.53
C ILE A 497 -21.51 30.17 5.70
N VAL A 498 -20.31 29.95 5.16
CA VAL A 498 -20.04 28.76 4.33
C VAL A 498 -20.15 27.48 5.16
N GLY A 499 -19.53 27.44 6.33
CA GLY A 499 -19.63 26.32 7.27
C GLY A 499 -21.07 26.05 7.69
N GLY A 500 -21.84 27.09 8.00
CA GLY A 500 -23.26 27.00 8.32
C GLY A 500 -24.11 26.43 7.18
N VAL A 501 -23.84 26.82 5.93
CA VAL A 501 -24.52 26.27 4.74
C VAL A 501 -24.21 24.78 4.57
N PHE A 502 -22.94 24.38 4.65
CA PHE A 502 -22.58 22.96 4.52
C PHE A 502 -23.09 22.10 5.67
N LEU A 503 -23.10 22.63 6.91
CA LEU A 503 -23.70 21.97 8.05
C LEU A 503 -25.21 21.81 7.88
N PHE A 504 -25.89 22.84 7.38
CA PHE A 504 -27.31 22.78 7.06
C PHE A 504 -27.60 21.73 5.98
N ILE A 505 -26.79 21.66 4.92
CA ILE A 505 -26.90 20.63 3.88
C ILE A 505 -26.71 19.24 4.50
N PHE A 506 -25.66 19.02 5.28
CA PHE A 506 -25.40 17.76 5.97
C PHE A 506 -26.57 17.33 6.86
N CYS A 507 -27.07 18.23 7.72
CA CYS A 507 -28.20 17.95 8.60
C CYS A 507 -29.47 17.66 7.82
N SER A 508 -29.76 18.44 6.78
CA SER A 508 -30.94 18.25 5.93
C SER A 508 -30.90 16.89 5.23
N ILE A 509 -29.76 16.50 4.67
CA ILE A 509 -29.60 15.20 4.01
C ILE A 509 -29.74 14.06 5.02
N CYS A 510 -29.15 14.18 6.23
CA CYS A 510 -29.31 13.17 7.27
C CYS A 510 -30.79 12.98 7.64
N LEU A 511 -31.53 14.08 7.88
CA LEU A 511 -32.94 14.03 8.22
C LEU A 511 -33.79 13.43 7.08
N LEU A 512 -33.52 13.80 5.82
CA LEU A 512 -34.20 13.24 4.64
C LEU A 512 -33.96 11.73 4.50
N LYS A 513 -32.82 11.23 4.97
CA LYS A 513 -32.47 9.81 4.98
C LYS A 513 -32.87 9.08 6.27
N GLY A 514 -33.58 9.73 7.19
CA GLY A 514 -33.98 9.15 8.47
C GLY A 514 -32.81 8.92 9.43
N ILE A 515 -31.68 9.59 9.23
CA ILE A 515 -30.46 9.46 10.01
C ILE A 515 -30.35 10.61 11.00
N ASN A 516 -30.06 10.31 12.27
CA ASN A 516 -29.78 11.34 13.26
C ASN A 516 -28.44 12.03 12.94
N PRO A 517 -28.41 13.36 12.67
CA PRO A 517 -27.19 14.05 12.24
C PRO A 517 -26.11 14.11 13.32
N ILE A 518 -26.50 14.19 14.60
CA ILE A 518 -25.55 14.21 15.72
C ILE A 518 -24.87 12.85 15.85
N PHE A 519 -25.66 11.78 15.83
CA PHE A 519 -25.14 10.41 15.85
C PHE A 519 -24.22 10.14 14.66
N ARG A 520 -24.61 10.55 13.45
CA ARG A 520 -23.79 10.40 12.25
C ARG A 520 -22.46 11.15 12.36
N LEU A 521 -22.48 12.38 12.88
CA LEU A 521 -21.26 13.16 13.09
C LEU A 521 -20.33 12.49 14.12
N GLN A 522 -20.88 11.95 15.21
CA GLN A 522 -20.09 11.19 16.20
C GLN A 522 -19.44 9.97 15.56
N GLU A 523 -20.20 9.20 14.78
CA GLU A 523 -19.69 8.04 14.06
C GLU A 523 -18.60 8.41 13.05
N PHE A 524 -18.82 9.47 12.25
CA PHE A 524 -17.81 10.02 11.33
C PHE A 524 -16.51 10.40 12.05
N LEU A 525 -16.61 11.10 13.20
CA LEU A 525 -15.44 11.51 13.97
C LEU A 525 -14.68 10.32 14.58
N LEU A 526 -15.38 9.27 15.01
CA LEU A 526 -14.75 8.04 15.47
C LEU A 526 -14.01 7.33 14.34
N ALA A 527 -14.62 7.21 13.16
CA ALA A 527 -14.01 6.62 11.98
C ALA A 527 -12.79 7.44 11.51
N ALA A 528 -12.89 8.77 11.49
CA ALA A 528 -11.80 9.67 11.08
C ALA A 528 -10.62 9.71 12.06
N LYS A 529 -10.82 9.36 13.34
CA LYS A 529 -9.76 9.28 14.37
C LYS A 529 -9.03 7.94 14.42
N SER A 530 -9.31 7.06 13.46
CA SER A 530 -8.35 6.29 12.67
C SER A 530 -6.96 5.95 13.22
N ASP A 531 -6.14 6.98 13.40
CA ASP A 531 -4.68 6.89 13.26
C ASP A 531 -4.03 5.85 14.18
N GLN A 532 -4.48 5.74 15.44
CA GLN A 532 -3.95 4.77 16.39
C GLN A 532 -4.16 3.31 15.94
N ASN A 533 -5.26 3.03 15.20
CA ASN A 533 -5.56 1.69 14.72
C ASN A 533 -4.62 1.21 13.61
N TRP A 534 -3.86 2.12 12.98
CA TRP A 534 -2.92 1.87 11.89
C TRP A 534 -1.45 2.14 12.29
N GLY A 535 -1.24 2.55 13.55
CA GLY A 535 0.07 2.84 14.10
C GLY A 535 0.93 1.59 14.15
N VAL A 536 2.18 1.70 13.70
CA VAL A 536 3.17 0.61 13.82
C VAL A 536 4.07 0.82 15.04
N THR A 537 4.56 -0.28 15.60
CA THR A 537 5.45 -0.27 16.78
C THR A 537 6.85 0.24 16.49
N ARG A 538 7.29 0.14 15.22
CA ARG A 538 8.59 0.61 14.74
C ARG A 538 8.41 1.67 13.67
N MET A 539 9.24 2.72 13.73
CA MET A 539 9.25 3.76 12.70
C MET A 539 10.21 3.47 11.54
N GLY A 540 10.91 2.33 11.56
CA GLY A 540 12.06 2.01 10.71
C GLY A 540 13.38 1.91 11.49
N ASN A 541 14.47 1.58 10.79
CA ASN A 541 15.80 1.50 11.39
C ASN A 541 16.33 2.89 11.79
N MET A 542 16.27 3.22 13.08
CA MET A 542 16.72 4.51 13.64
C MET A 542 18.23 4.78 13.48
N ASN A 543 19.03 3.74 13.23
CA ASN A 543 20.45 3.86 12.93
C ASN A 543 20.72 4.15 11.45
N HIS A 544 19.72 4.02 10.59
CA HIS A 544 19.86 4.32 9.17
C HIS A 544 20.07 5.82 8.96
N PHE A 545 21.06 6.20 8.14
CA PHE A 545 21.39 7.60 7.87
C PHE A 545 20.20 8.40 7.33
N LEU A 546 19.43 7.82 6.40
CA LEU A 546 18.24 8.47 5.83
C LEU A 546 17.11 8.68 6.85
N PHE A 547 16.98 7.77 7.84
CA PHE A 547 16.02 7.96 8.93
C PHE A 547 16.35 9.26 9.68
N ARG A 548 17.61 9.44 10.05
CA ARG A 548 18.08 10.64 10.76
C ARG A 548 17.95 11.92 9.92
N ILE A 549 18.22 11.83 8.61
CA ILE A 549 17.99 12.96 7.70
C ILE A 549 16.50 13.34 7.70
N ALA A 550 15.61 12.37 7.48
CA ALA A 550 14.20 12.62 7.26
C ALA A 550 13.46 13.09 8.52
N TYR A 551 13.75 12.50 9.68
CA TYR A 551 13.05 12.82 10.95
C TYR A 551 13.73 13.87 11.82
N TYR A 552 15.05 14.05 11.73
CA TYR A 552 15.77 14.99 12.61
C TYR A 552 16.30 16.19 11.83
N ILE A 553 17.13 15.97 10.81
CA ILE A 553 17.88 17.05 10.16
C ILE A 553 16.96 17.94 9.32
N VAL A 554 16.17 17.35 8.42
CA VAL A 554 15.31 18.10 7.50
C VAL A 554 14.25 18.94 8.24
N PRO A 555 13.52 18.42 9.24
CA PRO A 555 12.56 19.21 10.00
C PRO A 555 13.21 20.37 10.73
N VAL A 556 14.35 20.15 11.41
CA VAL A 556 15.07 21.20 12.15
C VAL A 556 15.56 22.31 11.21
N ILE A 557 16.19 21.97 10.08
CA ILE A 557 16.61 22.97 9.08
C ILE A 557 15.40 23.76 8.55
N THR A 558 14.27 23.09 8.34
CA THR A 558 13.04 23.73 7.87
C THR A 558 12.50 24.73 8.91
N ILE A 559 12.49 24.40 10.21
CA ILE A 559 12.08 25.32 11.28
C ILE A 559 13.02 26.52 11.36
N ILE A 560 14.34 26.28 11.40
CA ILE A 560 15.34 27.35 11.51
C ILE A 560 15.23 28.32 10.33
N THR A 561 15.10 27.79 9.11
CA THR A 561 14.93 28.62 7.92
C THR A 561 13.60 29.37 7.93
N PHE A 562 12.51 28.73 8.35
CA PHE A 562 11.20 29.36 8.51
C PHE A 562 11.25 30.55 9.48
N ILE A 563 11.77 30.34 10.70
CA ILE A 563 11.93 31.41 11.70
C ILE A 563 12.81 32.53 11.16
N SER A 564 13.93 32.20 10.51
CA SER A 564 14.85 33.19 9.94
C SER A 564 14.19 34.06 8.87
N VAL A 565 13.38 33.46 8.00
CA VAL A 565 12.62 34.17 6.96
C VAL A 565 11.53 35.05 7.57
N ILE A 566 10.82 34.54 8.57
CA ILE A 566 9.81 35.30 9.31
C ILE A 566 10.45 36.50 9.99
N ILE A 567 11.54 36.33 10.76
CA ILE A 567 12.28 37.44 11.39
C ILE A 567 12.67 38.49 10.35
N LYS A 568 13.28 38.05 9.24
CA LYS A 568 13.83 38.93 8.21
C LYS A 568 12.77 39.74 7.46
N TYR A 569 11.61 39.16 7.15
CA TYR A 569 10.61 39.79 6.26
C TYR A 569 9.32 40.20 6.98
N VAL A 570 9.07 39.74 8.20
CA VAL A 570 7.88 40.12 9.00
C VAL A 570 8.21 41.22 10.01
N PHE A 571 9.43 41.27 10.54
CA PHE A 571 9.80 42.25 11.57
C PHE A 571 10.68 43.41 11.06
N ASN A 572 11.21 43.33 9.83
CA ASN A 572 12.02 44.38 9.23
C ASN A 572 11.23 45.18 8.16
N LYS A 573 10.72 46.35 8.55
CA LYS A 573 9.82 47.18 7.72
C LYS A 573 10.46 47.68 6.43
N ASP A 574 11.73 48.06 6.46
CA ASP A 574 12.42 48.60 5.28
C ASP A 574 12.55 47.54 4.18
N LYS A 575 12.80 46.28 4.56
CA LYS A 575 12.89 45.16 3.63
C LYS A 575 11.52 44.72 3.09
N GLN A 576 10.42 44.97 3.81
CA GLN A 576 9.07 44.62 3.36
C GLN A 576 8.65 45.41 2.12
N LEU A 577 8.75 46.72 2.20
CA LEU A 577 8.20 47.64 1.20
C LEU A 577 8.86 47.49 -0.18
N GLU A 578 10.14 47.14 -0.22
CA GLU A 578 10.86 46.94 -1.50
C GLU A 578 10.63 45.54 -2.08
N PHE A 579 10.71 44.50 -1.25
CA PHE A 579 10.67 43.10 -1.69
C PHE A 579 9.29 42.69 -2.23
N PHE A 580 8.21 43.07 -1.54
CA PHE A 580 6.85 42.65 -1.88
C PHE A 580 6.21 43.44 -3.04
N LYS A 581 6.89 44.47 -3.58
CA LYS A 581 6.48 45.10 -4.85
C LYS A 581 6.54 44.12 -6.03
N ASN A 582 7.45 43.14 -5.97
CA ASN A 582 7.52 42.10 -6.98
C ASN A 582 6.52 40.96 -6.66
N LYS A 583 5.49 40.82 -7.50
CA LYS A 583 4.45 39.78 -7.37
C LYS A 583 5.00 38.34 -7.35
N GLN A 584 6.14 38.10 -8.02
CA GLN A 584 6.81 36.80 -8.04
C GLN A 584 7.40 36.47 -6.67
N HIS A 585 8.08 37.44 -6.06
CA HIS A 585 8.65 37.33 -4.72
C HIS A 585 7.57 37.18 -3.66
N LEU A 586 6.48 37.93 -3.76
CA LEU A 586 5.33 37.76 -2.88
C LEU A 586 4.72 36.36 -2.99
N SER A 587 4.56 35.84 -4.21
CA SER A 587 4.02 34.49 -4.43
C SER A 587 4.95 33.43 -3.86
N ALA A 588 6.26 33.53 -4.10
CA ALA A 588 7.26 32.61 -3.56
C ALA A 588 7.29 32.62 -2.02
N PHE A 589 7.20 33.80 -1.40
CA PHE A 589 7.13 33.94 0.06
C PHE A 589 5.86 33.30 0.63
N ALA A 590 4.70 33.56 0.01
CA ALA A 590 3.44 32.95 0.41
C ALA A 590 3.47 31.42 0.30
N PHE A 591 3.99 30.88 -0.81
CA PHE A 591 4.12 29.44 -1.00
C PHE A 591 5.11 28.81 -0.01
N PHE A 592 6.24 29.46 0.27
CA PHE A 592 7.20 28.98 1.26
C PHE A 592 6.53 28.83 2.64
N ILE A 593 5.87 29.87 3.15
CA ILE A 593 5.19 29.83 4.45
C ILE A 593 4.14 28.73 4.47
N PHE A 594 3.28 28.71 3.45
CA PHE A 594 2.20 27.74 3.37
C PHE A 594 2.70 26.30 3.39
N PHE A 595 3.68 25.95 2.55
CA PHE A 595 4.17 24.58 2.44
C PHE A 595 5.04 24.14 3.62
N VAL A 596 5.69 25.06 4.35
CA VAL A 596 6.33 24.73 5.63
C VAL A 596 5.28 24.39 6.70
N LEU A 597 4.27 25.24 6.85
CA LEU A 597 3.20 25.01 7.83
C LEU A 597 2.42 23.73 7.49
N PHE A 598 2.17 23.48 6.21
CA PHE A 598 1.49 22.26 5.76
C PHE A 598 2.28 21.01 6.14
N PHE A 599 3.60 21.04 5.98
CA PHE A 599 4.47 19.94 6.40
C PHE A 599 4.28 19.62 7.89
N PHE A 600 4.30 20.62 8.78
CA PHE A 600 4.13 20.40 10.22
C PHE A 600 2.73 19.91 10.59
N PHE A 601 1.67 20.51 10.03
CA PHE A 601 0.31 20.08 10.33
C PHE A 601 -0.03 18.70 9.75
N ASN A 602 0.70 18.24 8.75
CA ASN A 602 0.54 16.91 8.16
C ASN A 602 1.60 15.89 8.64
N ALA A 603 2.51 16.27 9.56
CA ALA A 603 3.65 15.43 9.96
C ALA A 603 3.20 14.09 10.58
N GLN A 604 2.04 14.06 11.23
CA GLN A 604 1.44 12.83 11.77
C GLN A 604 1.35 11.70 10.73
N ARG A 605 1.11 12.05 9.46
CA ARG A 605 0.94 11.10 8.35
C ARG A 605 2.24 10.39 7.95
N GLY A 606 3.40 10.91 8.35
CA GLY A 606 4.70 10.24 8.19
C GLY A 606 5.24 9.65 9.49
N ILE A 607 4.56 9.87 10.62
CA ILE A 607 4.95 9.35 11.94
C ILE A 607 4.17 8.08 12.27
N VAL A 608 2.83 8.16 12.18
CA VAL A 608 1.93 7.08 12.63
C VAL A 608 1.88 5.92 11.63
N ARG A 609 1.62 6.23 10.36
CA ARG A 609 1.54 5.30 9.24
C ARG A 609 2.44 5.81 8.13
N HIS A 610 2.86 4.97 7.18
CA HIS A 610 3.74 5.39 6.08
C HIS A 610 5.05 6.07 6.54
N ASN A 611 5.61 5.55 7.62
CA ASN A 611 6.91 5.97 8.14
C ASN A 611 8.06 5.23 7.42
N PHE A 612 9.26 5.23 7.99
CA PHE A 612 10.44 4.68 7.31
C PHE A 612 10.46 3.15 7.30
N GLU A 613 9.65 2.49 8.14
CA GLU A 613 9.38 1.04 8.07
C GLU A 613 8.82 0.65 6.69
N TYR A 614 8.03 1.53 6.08
CA TYR A 614 7.41 1.35 4.75
C TYR A 614 8.22 2.00 3.61
N ASP A 615 9.48 2.37 3.84
CA ASP A 615 10.34 3.11 2.89
C ASP A 615 9.68 4.37 2.29
N ASN A 616 8.81 5.04 3.06
CA ASN A 616 7.96 6.10 2.53
C ASN A 616 8.50 7.51 2.85
N ILE A 617 9.78 7.75 2.53
CA ILE A 617 10.47 9.03 2.75
C ILE A 617 9.68 10.21 2.16
N LYS A 618 8.99 9.98 1.04
CA LYS A 618 8.15 10.98 0.36
C LYS A 618 7.04 11.54 1.26
N LYS A 619 6.37 10.71 2.05
CA LYS A 619 5.33 11.15 3.00
C LYS A 619 5.94 11.76 4.28
N ILE A 620 7.13 11.31 4.68
CA ILE A 620 7.86 11.87 5.82
C ILE A 620 8.26 13.33 5.54
N ILE A 621 8.93 13.60 4.41
CA ILE A 621 9.38 14.97 4.07
C ILE A 621 8.27 15.82 3.42
N SER A 622 7.20 15.20 2.94
CA SER A 622 5.97 15.84 2.43
C SER A 622 6.26 17.03 1.50
N THR A 623 5.88 18.25 1.90
CA THR A 623 5.99 19.48 1.11
C THR A 623 7.30 20.25 1.33
N VAL A 624 8.25 19.72 2.11
CA VAL A 624 9.54 20.40 2.37
C VAL A 624 10.32 20.72 1.08
N PRO A 625 10.50 19.78 0.11
CA PRO A 625 11.18 20.11 -1.15
C PRO A 625 10.52 21.28 -1.87
N PHE A 626 9.18 21.33 -1.82
CA PHE A 626 8.38 22.40 -2.39
C PHE A 626 8.69 23.74 -1.71
N ALA A 627 8.66 23.77 -0.38
CA ALA A 627 8.99 24.97 0.40
C ALA A 627 10.40 25.47 0.11
N LEU A 628 11.41 24.61 0.19
CA LEU A 628 12.82 24.98 -0.03
C LEU A 628 13.07 25.50 -1.46
N MET A 629 12.35 24.96 -2.45
CA MET A 629 12.40 25.47 -3.82
C MET A 629 11.86 26.91 -3.91
N MET A 630 10.75 27.21 -3.23
CA MET A 630 10.19 28.56 -3.16
C MET A 630 11.10 29.52 -2.38
N LEU A 631 11.74 29.03 -1.31
CA LEU A 631 12.69 29.78 -0.49
C LEU A 631 13.82 30.38 -1.34
N MET A 632 14.30 29.68 -2.37
CA MET A 632 15.37 30.19 -3.24
C MET A 632 14.99 31.49 -3.95
N PHE A 633 13.72 31.71 -4.26
CA PHE A 633 13.22 32.97 -4.81
C PHE A 633 13.02 34.06 -3.75
N VAL A 634 13.06 33.68 -2.46
CA VAL A 634 12.95 34.59 -1.32
C VAL A 634 14.31 35.09 -0.84
N ILE A 635 15.31 34.22 -0.80
CA ILE A 635 16.64 34.55 -0.24
C ILE A 635 17.66 34.92 -1.31
N ASN A 636 17.59 34.33 -2.51
CA ASN A 636 18.59 34.50 -3.53
C ASN A 636 18.18 35.58 -4.55
N LYS A 637 19.00 36.61 -4.75
CA LYS A 637 18.74 37.66 -5.74
C LYS A 637 19.26 37.31 -7.14
N LYS A 638 20.14 36.30 -7.28
CA LYS A 638 20.75 35.88 -8.56
C LYS A 638 20.59 34.36 -8.75
N ASN A 639 20.43 33.88 -9.97
CA ASN A 639 20.40 32.43 -10.28
C ASN A 639 19.30 31.61 -9.55
N GLN A 640 18.17 32.22 -9.19
CA GLN A 640 17.07 31.59 -8.43
C GLN A 640 16.62 30.25 -9.02
N LEU A 641 16.48 30.18 -10.35
CA LEU A 641 16.09 28.96 -11.05
C LEU A 641 17.08 27.80 -10.84
N ILE A 642 18.39 28.08 -10.92
CA ILE A 642 19.41 27.05 -10.68
C ILE A 642 19.30 26.54 -9.25
N SER A 643 19.26 27.44 -8.26
CA SER A 643 19.17 27.06 -6.85
C SER A 643 17.91 26.23 -6.56
N ALA A 644 16.76 26.63 -7.12
CA ALA A 644 15.50 25.90 -7.01
C ALA A 644 15.61 24.47 -7.57
N LEU A 645 16.22 24.31 -8.74
CA LEU A 645 16.40 23.00 -9.37
C LEU A 645 17.46 22.14 -8.67
N THR A 646 18.49 22.74 -8.07
CA THR A 646 19.44 22.04 -7.21
C THR A 646 18.76 21.43 -5.99
N ILE A 647 17.86 22.18 -5.34
CA ILE A 647 17.06 21.65 -4.22
C ILE A 647 16.21 20.45 -4.68
N LEU A 648 15.58 20.55 -5.85
CA LEU A 648 14.77 19.46 -6.40
C LEU A 648 15.62 18.21 -6.68
N LEU A 649 16.78 18.37 -7.31
CA LEU A 649 17.71 17.28 -7.61
C LEU A 649 18.25 16.61 -6.34
N PHE A 650 18.62 17.40 -5.33
CA PHE A 650 19.10 16.86 -4.05
C PHE A 650 17.99 16.14 -3.28
N SER A 651 16.76 16.69 -3.30
CA SER A 651 15.59 16.03 -2.71
C SER A 651 15.28 14.71 -3.41
N PHE A 652 15.43 14.65 -4.74
CA PHE A 652 15.28 13.41 -5.51
C PHE A 652 16.30 12.34 -5.11
N LEU A 653 17.56 12.74 -4.90
CA LEU A 653 18.62 11.84 -4.43
C LEU A 653 18.30 11.29 -3.03
N ILE A 654 17.89 12.14 -2.10
CA ILE A 654 17.48 11.69 -0.75
C ILE A 654 16.32 10.70 -0.81
N LEU A 655 15.29 11.01 -1.60
CA LEU A 655 14.07 10.18 -1.70
C LEU A 655 14.32 8.79 -2.29
N ASN A 656 15.41 8.60 -3.02
CA ASN A 656 15.73 7.33 -3.67
C ASN A 656 17.03 6.70 -3.16
N ALA A 657 17.68 7.29 -2.16
CA ALA A 657 18.93 6.77 -1.59
C ALA A 657 18.75 5.43 -0.86
N SER A 658 17.52 5.07 -0.46
CA SER A 658 17.19 3.75 0.13
C SER A 658 17.01 2.65 -0.93
N LYS A 659 16.90 3.01 -2.21
CA LYS A 659 16.58 2.05 -3.27
C LYS A 659 17.86 1.51 -3.94
N PRO A 660 17.97 0.19 -4.15
CA PRO A 660 19.17 -0.45 -4.68
C PRO A 660 19.44 -0.17 -6.17
N ASP A 661 18.43 0.24 -6.94
CA ASP A 661 18.55 0.64 -8.35
C ASP A 661 17.59 1.80 -8.68
N PHE A 662 18.04 2.70 -9.54
CA PHE A 662 17.30 3.85 -10.06
C PHE A 662 16.72 3.61 -11.46
N LYS A 663 17.05 2.50 -12.13
CA LYS A 663 16.67 2.21 -13.52
C LYS A 663 15.16 2.30 -13.75
N ASN A 664 14.74 3.08 -14.74
CA ASN A 664 13.35 3.17 -15.25
C ASN A 664 12.26 3.61 -14.25
N LYS A 665 12.62 4.13 -13.07
CA LYS A 665 11.62 4.44 -12.03
C LYS A 665 10.85 5.75 -12.26
N HIS A 666 11.41 6.72 -12.98
CA HIS A 666 10.78 8.02 -13.21
C HIS A 666 11.08 8.56 -14.62
N THR A 667 10.05 9.04 -15.32
CA THR A 667 10.20 9.64 -16.66
C THR A 667 9.55 11.02 -16.71
N THR A 668 9.76 11.75 -17.80
CA THR A 668 9.11 13.06 -17.97
C THR A 668 7.64 12.91 -18.34
N LEU A 669 6.78 13.84 -17.89
CA LEU A 669 5.37 13.86 -18.29
C LEU A 669 5.20 13.90 -19.81
N PHE A 670 6.14 14.51 -20.53
CA PHE A 670 6.10 14.51 -21.98
C PHE A 670 6.23 13.11 -22.56
N ARG A 671 7.13 12.30 -21.99
CA ARG A 671 7.36 10.91 -22.43
C ARG A 671 6.13 10.07 -22.16
N GLU A 672 5.57 10.20 -20.97
CA GLU A 672 4.38 9.45 -20.58
C GLU A 672 3.18 9.83 -21.46
N ALA A 673 3.00 11.12 -21.79
CA ALA A 673 1.93 11.54 -22.69
C ALA A 673 2.13 11.00 -24.12
N ILE A 674 3.32 11.16 -24.71
CA ILE A 674 3.57 10.69 -26.09
C ILE A 674 3.56 9.17 -26.18
N ASN A 675 4.00 8.45 -25.15
CA ASN A 675 4.04 6.99 -25.13
C ASN A 675 2.82 6.33 -24.47
N SER A 676 1.82 7.11 -24.04
CA SER A 676 0.64 6.64 -23.29
C SER A 676 0.03 5.38 -23.89
N TYR A 677 0.17 4.25 -23.19
CA TYR A 677 -0.31 2.95 -23.68
C TYR A 677 -1.82 2.95 -23.86
N SER A 678 -2.57 3.52 -22.92
CA SER A 678 -4.03 3.57 -22.98
C SER A 678 -4.55 4.46 -24.12
N PHE A 679 -3.79 5.49 -24.52
CA PHE A 679 -4.10 6.30 -25.71
C PHE A 679 -3.82 5.53 -27.00
N HIS A 680 -2.64 4.92 -27.12
CA HIS A 680 -2.26 4.18 -28.33
C HIS A 680 -3.10 2.92 -28.56
N GLU A 681 -3.55 2.26 -27.49
CA GLU A 681 -4.49 1.13 -27.54
C GLU A 681 -5.79 1.50 -28.28
N LYS A 682 -6.22 2.77 -28.21
CA LYS A 682 -7.42 3.23 -28.92
C LYS A 682 -7.32 3.12 -30.43
N PHE A 683 -6.12 3.04 -30.99
CA PHE A 683 -5.89 2.99 -32.44
C PHE A 683 -5.80 1.57 -33.00
N LEU A 684 -5.73 0.57 -32.12
CA LEU A 684 -5.85 -0.85 -32.46
C LEU A 684 -7.29 -1.19 -32.84
N GLU A 685 -7.52 -2.39 -33.38
CA GLU A 685 -8.88 -2.84 -33.70
C GLU A 685 -9.74 -2.87 -32.43
N ALA A 686 -10.95 -2.31 -32.54
CA ALA A 686 -11.92 -2.31 -31.46
C ALA A 686 -12.85 -3.52 -31.59
N GLN A 687 -13.13 -4.16 -30.45
CA GLN A 687 -14.13 -5.21 -30.35
C GLN A 687 -15.39 -4.68 -29.66
N ARG A 688 -16.51 -5.38 -29.83
CA ARG A 688 -17.73 -5.09 -29.09
C ARG A 688 -17.45 -5.30 -27.60
N PHE A 689 -18.01 -4.43 -26.76
CA PHE A 689 -17.86 -4.56 -25.31
C PHE A 689 -18.86 -5.52 -24.67
N ASP A 690 -19.89 -5.94 -25.40
CA ASP A 690 -20.93 -6.86 -24.91
C ASP A 690 -21.47 -6.45 -23.53
N ASN A 691 -21.72 -5.15 -23.38
CA ASN A 691 -22.23 -4.49 -22.17
C ASN A 691 -21.28 -4.46 -20.96
N THR A 692 -19.99 -4.78 -21.11
CA THR A 692 -19.00 -4.69 -20.02
C THR A 692 -17.70 -4.01 -20.46
N ARG A 693 -17.07 -3.27 -19.54
CA ARG A 693 -15.68 -2.79 -19.73
C ARG A 693 -14.73 -3.45 -18.74
N VAL A 694 -15.04 -4.64 -18.25
CA VAL A 694 -14.22 -5.42 -17.32
C VAL A 694 -13.72 -6.68 -18.01
N ARG A 695 -12.43 -6.98 -17.89
CA ARG A 695 -11.83 -8.26 -18.31
C ARG A 695 -11.71 -9.20 -17.13
N GLU A 696 -11.98 -10.48 -17.33
CA GLU A 696 -11.64 -11.50 -16.34
C GLU A 696 -10.10 -11.58 -16.22
N ALA A 697 -9.56 -11.18 -15.07
CA ALA A 697 -8.12 -11.09 -14.82
C ALA A 697 -7.63 -12.01 -13.68
N PHE A 698 -8.56 -12.59 -12.91
CA PHE A 698 -8.29 -13.49 -11.80
C PHE A 698 -9.41 -14.55 -11.68
N ASP A 699 -9.16 -15.60 -10.90
CA ASP A 699 -10.13 -16.66 -10.65
C ASP A 699 -11.32 -16.13 -9.83
N GLN A 700 -12.51 -16.09 -10.46
CA GLN A 700 -13.76 -15.66 -9.82
C GLN A 700 -14.54 -16.82 -9.18
N SER A 701 -13.97 -18.03 -9.11
CA SER A 701 -14.66 -19.24 -8.62
C SER A 701 -15.23 -19.07 -7.21
N GLU A 702 -14.44 -18.55 -6.25
CA GLU A 702 -14.90 -18.29 -4.87
C GLU A 702 -16.06 -17.30 -4.83
N ILE A 703 -15.98 -16.19 -5.59
CA ILE A 703 -17.04 -15.16 -5.64
C ILE A 703 -18.33 -15.71 -6.25
N LYS A 704 -18.22 -16.44 -7.37
CA LYS A 704 -19.37 -17.06 -8.05
C LYS A 704 -20.02 -18.11 -7.14
N MET A 705 -19.22 -18.91 -6.45
CA MET A 705 -19.69 -19.90 -5.48
C MET A 705 -20.37 -19.26 -4.27
N PHE A 706 -19.75 -18.24 -3.69
CA PHE A 706 -20.29 -17.51 -2.56
C PHE A 706 -21.60 -16.79 -2.93
N LYS A 707 -21.67 -16.16 -4.10
CA LYS A 707 -22.92 -15.60 -4.62
C LYS A 707 -24.03 -16.65 -4.71
N LYS A 708 -23.73 -17.82 -5.29
CA LYS A 708 -24.69 -18.92 -5.40
C LYS A 708 -25.16 -19.39 -4.02
N LEU A 709 -24.25 -19.48 -3.04
CA LEU A 709 -24.58 -19.81 -1.66
C LEU A 709 -25.57 -18.79 -1.07
N LEU A 710 -25.26 -17.49 -1.19
CA LEU A 710 -26.11 -16.41 -0.69
C LEU A 710 -27.49 -16.41 -1.36
N ASP A 711 -27.56 -16.62 -2.67
CA ASP A 711 -28.83 -16.63 -3.42
C ASP A 711 -29.72 -17.83 -3.05
N VAL A 712 -29.16 -18.90 -2.48
CA VAL A 712 -29.93 -20.04 -1.95
C VAL A 712 -30.48 -19.78 -0.56
N VAL A 713 -29.72 -19.09 0.30
CA VAL A 713 -30.06 -18.98 1.73
C VAL A 713 -30.66 -17.64 2.11
N LEU A 714 -30.39 -16.56 1.37
CA LEU A 714 -30.85 -15.20 1.66
C LEU A 714 -31.91 -14.71 0.68
N LEU A 715 -32.88 -13.97 1.20
CA LEU A 715 -33.80 -13.17 0.37
C LEU A 715 -33.04 -12.04 -0.35
N PRO A 716 -33.54 -11.52 -1.50
CA PRO A 716 -32.84 -10.47 -2.26
C PRO A 716 -32.46 -9.21 -1.46
N GLU A 717 -33.31 -8.81 -0.50
CA GLU A 717 -33.11 -7.66 0.38
C GLU A 717 -32.24 -7.96 1.61
N GLU A 718 -32.08 -9.23 1.97
CA GLU A 718 -31.17 -9.65 3.03
C GLU A 718 -29.70 -9.52 2.57
N THR A 719 -28.82 -9.27 3.54
CA THR A 719 -27.38 -9.16 3.31
C THR A 719 -26.60 -9.94 4.37
N TYR A 720 -25.28 -9.94 4.27
CA TYR A 720 -24.38 -10.51 5.26
C TYR A 720 -23.52 -9.40 5.90
N TYR A 721 -22.76 -9.73 6.94
CA TYR A 721 -21.75 -8.84 7.51
C TYR A 721 -20.36 -9.45 7.30
N ASP A 722 -19.39 -8.61 6.96
CA ASP A 722 -18.03 -9.06 6.70
C ASP A 722 -17.08 -8.69 7.85
N PHE A 723 -16.61 -9.71 8.56
CA PHE A 723 -15.58 -9.61 9.59
C PHE A 723 -14.24 -10.19 9.11
N SER A 724 -14.15 -10.60 7.83
CA SER A 724 -13.03 -11.27 7.19
C SER A 724 -12.18 -10.38 6.26
N SER A 725 -12.55 -9.10 6.13
CA SER A 725 -11.88 -8.10 5.27
C SER A 725 -11.99 -8.36 3.76
N LYS A 726 -13.11 -8.95 3.32
CA LYS A 726 -13.48 -9.22 1.92
C LYS A 726 -14.56 -8.28 1.41
N ASN A 727 -14.56 -7.03 1.89
CA ASN A 727 -15.77 -6.20 1.88
C ASN A 727 -16.27 -5.91 0.46
N PHE A 728 -15.38 -5.85 -0.54
CA PHE A 728 -15.77 -5.63 -1.94
C PHE A 728 -16.66 -6.75 -2.51
N TYR A 729 -16.72 -7.93 -1.86
CA TYR A 729 -17.64 -9.00 -2.23
C TYR A 729 -19.10 -8.55 -2.16
N HIS A 730 -19.45 -7.55 -1.35
CA HIS A 730 -20.79 -6.94 -1.36
C HIS A 730 -21.15 -6.41 -2.76
N ALA A 731 -20.24 -5.64 -3.37
CA ALA A 731 -20.44 -5.10 -4.71
C ALA A 731 -20.56 -6.22 -5.76
N LEU A 732 -19.70 -7.24 -5.67
CA LEU A 732 -19.61 -8.35 -6.63
C LEU A 732 -20.76 -9.36 -6.52
N THR A 733 -21.30 -9.58 -5.32
CA THR A 733 -22.41 -10.52 -5.08
C THR A 733 -23.79 -9.88 -5.26
N GLY A 734 -23.86 -8.55 -5.32
CA GLY A 734 -25.12 -7.81 -5.42
C GLY A 734 -25.79 -7.53 -4.08
N ARG A 735 -25.02 -7.48 -2.98
CA ARG A 735 -25.53 -7.36 -1.61
C ARG A 735 -25.08 -6.06 -0.97
N LYS A 736 -25.96 -5.35 -0.25
CA LYS A 736 -25.64 -4.06 0.37
C LYS A 736 -24.72 -4.27 1.58
N ASN A 737 -23.60 -3.56 1.67
CA ASN A 737 -22.81 -3.55 2.91
C ASN A 737 -23.66 -2.90 4.03
N PRO A 738 -23.90 -3.57 5.16
CA PRO A 738 -24.71 -3.02 6.24
C PRO A 738 -23.98 -1.96 7.07
N SER A 739 -22.65 -1.85 6.93
CA SER A 739 -21.83 -0.93 7.73
C SER A 739 -21.80 0.49 7.18
N TYR A 740 -21.53 1.45 8.07
CA TYR A 740 -21.16 2.80 7.64
C TYR A 740 -19.73 2.86 7.13
N VAL A 741 -18.79 2.09 7.69
CA VAL A 741 -17.42 2.09 7.18
C VAL A 741 -17.29 1.06 6.05
N ASN A 742 -16.55 1.40 5.00
CA ASN A 742 -16.44 0.51 3.84
C ASN A 742 -15.45 -0.65 4.05
N GLN A 743 -14.56 -0.54 5.04
CA GLN A 743 -13.59 -1.58 5.38
C GLN A 743 -13.86 -2.08 6.80
N THR A 744 -14.79 -3.02 6.95
CA THR A 744 -15.01 -3.72 8.21
C THR A 744 -14.13 -4.96 8.33
N PRO A 745 -13.60 -5.26 9.53
CA PRO A 745 -13.71 -4.46 10.75
C PRO A 745 -12.63 -3.37 10.89
N LEU A 746 -11.71 -3.26 9.93
CA LEU A 746 -10.50 -2.44 10.01
C LEU A 746 -10.69 -0.97 10.41
N MET A 747 -11.78 -0.34 9.99
CA MET A 747 -12.08 1.06 10.31
C MET A 747 -12.89 1.26 11.60
N ILE A 748 -13.12 0.21 12.39
CA ILE A 748 -13.93 0.27 13.60
C ILE A 748 -13.10 0.74 14.80
N ASN A 749 -13.28 2.01 15.10
CA ASN A 749 -12.72 2.87 16.16
C ASN A 749 -12.91 2.45 17.63
N GLY A 750 -12.31 1.36 18.11
CA GLY A 750 -12.36 0.99 19.54
C GLY A 750 -13.77 0.66 20.04
N ASP A 751 -13.95 0.63 21.36
CA ASP A 751 -15.15 0.13 22.03
C ASP A 751 -16.47 0.75 21.56
N LYS A 752 -16.55 2.08 21.58
CA LYS A 752 -17.78 2.79 21.21
C LYS A 752 -18.16 2.55 19.75
N ALA A 753 -17.19 2.43 18.84
CA ALA A 753 -17.48 2.11 17.45
C ALA A 753 -17.94 0.66 17.27
N GLN A 754 -17.37 -0.28 18.03
CA GLN A 754 -17.84 -1.67 18.05
C GLN A 754 -19.28 -1.76 18.57
N ASP A 755 -19.62 -1.03 19.64
CA ASP A 755 -20.98 -1.00 20.19
C ASP A 755 -22.00 -0.45 19.18
N ILE A 756 -21.62 0.60 18.44
CA ILE A 756 -22.43 1.15 17.33
C ILE A 756 -22.62 0.11 16.23
N GLU A 757 -21.56 -0.59 15.84
CA GLU A 757 -21.63 -1.56 14.76
C GLU A 757 -22.45 -2.80 15.15
N ILE A 758 -22.29 -3.32 16.37
CA ILE A 758 -23.12 -4.42 16.89
C ILE A 758 -24.59 -4.03 16.89
N LYS A 759 -24.92 -2.79 17.27
CA LYS A 759 -26.29 -2.28 17.20
C LYS A 759 -26.83 -2.33 15.77
N LYS A 760 -26.04 -1.94 14.77
CA LYS A 760 -26.44 -2.02 13.35
C LYS A 760 -26.63 -3.45 12.87
N ILE A 761 -25.75 -4.37 13.26
CA ILE A 761 -25.89 -5.80 12.93
C ILE A 761 -27.23 -6.34 13.48
N LYS A 762 -27.59 -5.96 14.71
CA LYS A 762 -28.88 -6.31 15.33
C LYS A 762 -30.06 -5.68 14.60
N GLU A 763 -30.02 -4.37 14.35
CA GLU A 763 -31.11 -3.63 13.68
C GLU A 763 -31.35 -4.11 12.24
N ALA A 764 -30.28 -4.49 11.53
CA ALA A 764 -30.37 -5.05 10.18
C ALA A 764 -30.73 -6.55 10.14
N ASN A 765 -30.88 -7.20 11.31
CA ASN A 765 -31.17 -8.64 11.45
C ASN A 765 -30.27 -9.53 10.59
N ILE A 766 -28.96 -9.26 10.60
CA ILE A 766 -28.00 -9.93 9.72
C ILE A 766 -28.02 -11.46 9.97
N PRO A 767 -28.34 -12.29 8.96
CA PRO A 767 -28.37 -13.74 9.13
C PRO A 767 -27.01 -14.42 8.99
N ILE A 768 -26.06 -13.81 8.28
CA ILE A 768 -24.76 -14.40 7.92
C ILE A 768 -23.60 -13.45 8.26
N ILE A 769 -22.53 -14.00 8.83
CA ILE A 769 -21.29 -13.29 9.13
C ILE A 769 -20.09 -14.02 8.53
N LEU A 770 -19.18 -13.30 7.88
CA LEU A 770 -17.94 -13.87 7.34
C LEU A 770 -16.83 -13.73 8.38
N MET A 771 -16.27 -14.86 8.81
CA MET A 771 -15.19 -14.92 9.78
C MET A 771 -13.86 -15.24 9.09
N PRO A 772 -12.75 -14.59 9.47
CA PRO A 772 -11.45 -14.83 8.84
C PRO A 772 -10.91 -16.21 9.21
N ILE A 773 -10.09 -16.80 8.33
CA ILE A 773 -9.39 -18.09 8.56
C ILE A 773 -7.91 -17.83 8.84
N LYS A 774 -7.32 -18.60 9.77
CA LYS A 774 -5.91 -18.49 10.15
C LYS A 774 -4.99 -18.67 8.94
N GLY A 775 -3.97 -17.82 8.83
CA GLY A 775 -2.98 -17.87 7.74
C GLY A 775 -3.41 -17.19 6.44
N ILE A 776 -4.65 -16.73 6.33
CA ILE A 776 -5.11 -15.89 5.22
C ILE A 776 -4.75 -14.43 5.48
N ILE A 777 -4.35 -13.70 4.43
CA ILE A 777 -4.06 -12.27 4.48
C ILE A 777 -5.27 -11.54 5.11
N TRP A 778 -5.00 -10.61 6.03
CA TRP A 778 -6.01 -9.86 6.81
C TRP A 778 -6.71 -10.63 7.95
N HIS A 779 -6.32 -11.87 8.23
CA HIS A 779 -6.73 -12.56 9.47
C HIS A 779 -6.13 -11.89 10.73
N ALA A 780 -4.90 -11.40 10.62
CA ALA A 780 -4.26 -10.52 11.58
C ALA A 780 -3.83 -9.22 10.87
N ILE A 781 -3.88 -8.11 11.60
CA ILE A 781 -3.58 -6.76 11.11
C ILE A 781 -2.48 -6.21 11.98
N ASP A 782 -1.36 -5.83 11.37
CA ASP A 782 -0.15 -5.39 12.08
C ASP A 782 0.19 -6.38 13.22
N GLU A 783 0.14 -7.69 12.90
CA GLU A 783 0.41 -8.83 13.80
C GLU A 783 -0.64 -9.10 14.89
N VAL A 784 -1.71 -8.29 15.00
CA VAL A 784 -2.80 -8.51 15.96
C VAL A 784 -4.00 -9.18 15.28
N TYR A 785 -4.45 -10.31 15.84
CA TYR A 785 -5.62 -11.03 15.34
C TYR A 785 -6.89 -10.19 15.40
N THR A 786 -7.70 -10.28 14.34
CA THR A 786 -8.89 -9.44 14.14
C THR A 786 -9.93 -9.63 15.25
N ASP A 787 -10.19 -10.85 15.66
CA ASP A 787 -11.14 -11.19 16.73
C ASP A 787 -10.67 -10.80 18.14
N PHE A 788 -9.35 -10.61 18.34
CA PHE A 788 -8.82 -9.99 19.56
C PHE A 788 -8.93 -8.46 19.52
N LYS A 789 -8.60 -7.84 18.38
CA LYS A 789 -8.68 -6.38 18.21
C LYS A 789 -10.13 -5.87 18.33
N TYR A 790 -11.09 -6.60 17.77
CA TYR A 790 -12.51 -6.28 17.77
C TYR A 790 -13.31 -7.23 18.69
N TYR A 791 -12.84 -7.36 19.93
CA TYR A 791 -13.31 -8.35 20.88
C TYR A 791 -14.82 -8.26 21.20
N LYS A 792 -15.43 -7.06 21.26
CA LYS A 792 -16.88 -6.94 21.53
C LYS A 792 -17.69 -7.53 20.39
N MET A 793 -17.21 -7.30 19.16
CA MET A 793 -17.84 -7.83 17.97
C MET A 793 -17.68 -9.35 17.91
N SER A 794 -16.47 -9.87 18.13
CA SER A 794 -16.22 -11.31 18.10
C SER A 794 -17.03 -12.04 19.18
N GLU A 795 -17.12 -11.50 20.40
CA GLU A 795 -18.00 -12.02 21.46
C GLU A 795 -19.48 -12.07 21.05
N TYR A 796 -19.98 -10.96 20.50
CA TYR A 796 -21.36 -10.92 20.00
C TYR A 796 -21.57 -11.97 18.90
N ILE A 797 -20.63 -12.11 17.96
CA ILE A 797 -20.70 -13.08 16.87
C ILE A 797 -20.69 -14.51 17.45
N TYR A 798 -19.71 -14.87 18.28
CA TYR A 798 -19.56 -16.21 18.83
C TYR A 798 -20.69 -16.63 19.77
N ASN A 799 -21.32 -15.68 20.45
CA ASN A 799 -22.49 -15.94 21.28
C ASN A 799 -23.76 -16.18 20.44
N ASN A 800 -23.95 -15.47 19.32
CA ASN A 800 -25.22 -15.46 18.57
C ASN A 800 -25.20 -16.26 17.26
N TYR A 801 -24.02 -16.51 16.71
CA TYR A 801 -23.81 -17.17 15.43
C TYR A 801 -23.00 -18.46 15.62
N THR A 802 -23.12 -19.37 14.68
CA THR A 802 -22.41 -20.65 14.65
C THR A 802 -21.87 -20.89 13.24
N PRO A 803 -20.71 -21.57 13.06
CA PRO A 803 -20.19 -21.84 11.73
C PRO A 803 -21.17 -22.70 10.91
N LEU A 804 -21.33 -22.37 9.63
CA LEU A 804 -22.23 -23.06 8.71
C LEU A 804 -21.48 -23.68 7.52
N TYR A 805 -20.54 -22.94 6.92
CA TYR A 805 -19.92 -23.32 5.65
C TYR A 805 -18.49 -22.74 5.50
N ARG A 806 -17.50 -23.51 5.04
CA ARG A 806 -16.14 -23.02 4.77
C ARG A 806 -15.94 -22.68 3.29
N LEU A 807 -15.40 -21.50 3.00
CA LEU A 807 -14.84 -21.13 1.70
C LEU A 807 -13.29 -21.04 1.78
N PRO A 808 -12.57 -21.04 0.64
CA PRO A 808 -11.10 -21.02 0.64
C PRO A 808 -10.46 -19.91 1.50
N THR A 809 -11.07 -18.72 1.56
CA THR A 809 -10.48 -17.57 2.27
C THR A 809 -11.23 -17.10 3.53
N PHE A 810 -12.42 -17.61 3.83
CA PHE A 810 -13.21 -17.25 5.01
C PHE A 810 -14.25 -18.31 5.39
N ASP A 811 -14.68 -18.29 6.66
CA ASP A 811 -15.77 -19.11 7.18
C ASP A 811 -17.09 -18.34 7.17
N VAL A 812 -18.17 -19.00 6.78
CA VAL A 812 -19.54 -18.46 6.80
C VAL A 812 -20.21 -18.91 8.08
N TYR A 813 -20.52 -17.96 8.95
CA TYR A 813 -21.27 -18.15 10.19
C TYR A 813 -22.71 -17.76 9.98
N VAL A 814 -23.64 -18.46 10.63
CA VAL A 814 -25.08 -18.23 10.55
C VAL A 814 -25.66 -17.98 11.93
N LEU A 815 -26.70 -17.16 12.01
CA LEU A 815 -27.45 -16.96 13.25
C LEU A 815 -27.94 -18.32 13.77
N LYS A 816 -27.71 -18.63 15.06
CA LYS A 816 -28.01 -19.96 15.65
C LYS A 816 -29.44 -20.45 15.39
N GLY A 817 -30.42 -19.55 15.36
CA GLY A 817 -31.81 -19.88 15.04
C GLY A 817 -32.08 -20.30 13.59
N LYS A 818 -31.22 -19.93 12.64
CA LYS A 818 -31.35 -20.20 11.20
C LYS A 818 -30.48 -21.37 10.70
N GLU A 819 -29.61 -21.92 11.55
CA GLU A 819 -28.64 -22.97 11.18
C GLU A 819 -29.31 -24.17 10.49
N LYS A 820 -30.30 -24.79 11.15
CA LYS A 820 -31.00 -25.99 10.63
C LYS A 820 -31.68 -25.71 9.29
N GLU A 821 -32.33 -24.55 9.18
CA GLU A 821 -33.01 -24.12 7.95
C GLU A 821 -32.00 -23.96 6.81
N TYR A 822 -30.94 -23.18 7.02
CA TYR A 822 -29.98 -22.85 5.96
C TYR A 822 -29.17 -24.07 5.55
N LEU A 823 -28.79 -24.91 6.52
CA LEU A 823 -28.14 -26.17 6.25
C LEU A 823 -29.00 -27.06 5.35
N SER A 824 -30.32 -27.16 5.61
CA SER A 824 -31.23 -27.93 4.76
C SER A 824 -31.30 -27.40 3.32
N LYS A 825 -31.35 -26.08 3.13
CA LYS A 825 -31.34 -25.43 1.81
C LYS A 825 -30.02 -25.69 1.06
N ILE A 826 -28.89 -25.60 1.76
CA ILE A 826 -27.56 -25.88 1.23
C ILE A 826 -27.46 -27.34 0.77
N LYS A 827 -27.96 -28.30 1.57
CA LYS A 827 -28.00 -29.73 1.18
C LYS A 827 -28.82 -29.92 -0.09
N ALA A 828 -30.04 -29.35 -0.13
CA ALA A 828 -30.95 -29.46 -1.27
C ALA A 828 -30.37 -28.84 -2.56
N ALA A 829 -29.56 -27.80 -2.44
CA ALA A 829 -28.89 -27.15 -3.56
C ALA A 829 -27.60 -27.85 -4.03
N GLY A 830 -27.26 -29.01 -3.45
CA GLY A 830 -26.13 -29.85 -3.88
C GLY A 830 -24.75 -29.28 -3.52
N PHE A 831 -24.66 -28.48 -2.47
CA PHE A 831 -23.38 -27.93 -2.00
C PHE A 831 -22.57 -28.89 -1.12
N LEU A 832 -23.14 -30.04 -0.69
CA LEU A 832 -22.49 -30.96 0.24
C LEU A 832 -21.92 -32.23 -0.44
N GLU A 833 -20.67 -32.54 -0.06
CA GLU A 833 -19.89 -33.80 -0.17
C GLU A 833 -19.91 -34.59 -1.49
N ASN A 834 -18.86 -34.44 -2.31
CA ASN A 834 -18.40 -35.50 -3.23
C ASN A 834 -17.23 -36.26 -2.56
N LYS A 835 -17.55 -37.17 -1.62
CA LYS A 835 -16.56 -38.08 -1.03
C LYS A 835 -16.32 -39.25 -1.98
N THR A 836 -15.06 -39.41 -2.39
CA THR A 836 -14.60 -40.55 -3.21
C THR A 836 -13.64 -41.38 -2.38
N ASN A 837 -13.92 -42.69 -2.26
CA ASN A 837 -13.11 -43.62 -1.48
C ASN A 837 -12.31 -44.55 -2.40
N PHE A 838 -11.07 -44.82 -2.00
CA PHE A 838 -10.13 -45.71 -2.67
C PHE A 838 -9.66 -46.78 -1.69
N THR A 839 -9.90 -48.04 -2.04
CA THR A 839 -9.49 -49.22 -1.25
C THR A 839 -8.60 -50.18 -2.05
N ASP A 840 -8.44 -49.96 -3.36
CA ASP A 840 -7.55 -50.75 -4.22
C ASP A 840 -6.23 -50.00 -4.43
N PHE A 841 -5.16 -50.51 -3.81
CA PHE A 841 -3.83 -49.91 -3.87
C PHE A 841 -2.84 -50.72 -4.71
N THR A 842 -3.31 -51.63 -5.56
CA THR A 842 -2.46 -52.48 -6.41
C THR A 842 -1.52 -51.66 -7.32
N PHE A 843 -1.90 -50.43 -7.69
CA PHE A 843 -1.09 -49.51 -8.47
C PHE A 843 0.21 -49.07 -7.78
N PHE A 844 0.34 -49.23 -6.46
CA PHE A 844 1.60 -48.97 -5.76
C PHE A 844 2.73 -49.88 -6.25
N ASN A 845 2.46 -51.04 -6.87
CA ASN A 845 3.52 -51.90 -7.43
C ASN A 845 4.00 -51.47 -8.82
N THR A 846 3.37 -50.46 -9.42
CA THR A 846 3.80 -49.90 -10.71
C THR A 846 4.88 -48.83 -10.53
N ASN A 847 5.52 -48.43 -11.63
CA ASN A 847 6.48 -47.31 -11.65
C ASN A 847 5.80 -45.93 -11.51
N ALA A 848 4.47 -45.86 -11.34
CA ALA A 848 3.74 -44.61 -11.18
C ALA A 848 3.92 -43.97 -9.79
N ILE A 849 4.32 -44.76 -8.79
CA ILE A 849 4.56 -44.29 -7.42
C ILE A 849 6.07 -44.32 -7.15
N SER A 850 6.64 -43.15 -6.86
CA SER A 850 8.03 -43.02 -6.41
C SER A 850 8.14 -43.47 -4.96
N LYS A 851 9.10 -44.35 -4.67
CA LYS A 851 9.31 -44.97 -3.36
C LYS A 851 10.73 -44.70 -2.90
N ASN A 852 10.90 -44.19 -1.70
CA ASN A 852 12.22 -43.99 -1.10
C ASN A 852 12.28 -44.74 0.23
N ASN A 853 13.24 -45.66 0.37
CA ASN A 853 13.47 -46.44 1.59
C ASN A 853 12.23 -47.17 2.15
N ILE A 854 11.30 -47.56 1.27
CA ILE A 854 10.13 -48.38 1.60
C ILE A 854 10.03 -49.60 0.68
N GLN A 855 9.50 -50.71 1.20
CA GLN A 855 9.10 -51.90 0.45
C GLN A 855 7.59 -52.09 0.55
N VAL A 856 6.93 -52.39 -0.56
CA VAL A 856 5.46 -52.52 -0.62
C VAL A 856 5.07 -53.96 -0.94
N VAL A 857 4.13 -54.51 -0.18
CA VAL A 857 3.53 -55.84 -0.38
C VAL A 857 2.02 -55.66 -0.50
N THR A 858 1.40 -56.21 -1.55
CA THR A 858 -0.06 -56.18 -1.70
C THR A 858 -0.70 -57.35 -0.96
N ASN A 859 -1.73 -57.04 -0.18
CA ASN A 859 -2.49 -58.00 0.59
C ASN A 859 -3.67 -58.58 -0.24
N PRO A 860 -4.27 -59.71 0.17
CA PRO A 860 -5.38 -60.35 -0.56
C PRO A 860 -6.63 -59.47 -0.72
N ASP A 861 -6.85 -58.53 0.20
CA ASP A 861 -7.94 -57.56 0.19
C ASP A 861 -7.63 -56.30 -0.65
N LYS A 862 -6.51 -56.30 -1.39
CA LYS A 862 -6.00 -55.19 -2.21
C LYS A 862 -5.51 -53.97 -1.42
N SER A 863 -5.49 -54.04 -0.09
CA SER A 863 -4.71 -53.13 0.75
C SER A 863 -3.22 -53.35 0.53
N ILE A 864 -2.37 -52.43 0.98
CA ILE A 864 -0.92 -52.56 0.88
C ILE A 864 -0.24 -52.46 2.24
N THR A 865 0.77 -53.30 2.43
CA THR A 865 1.71 -53.24 3.53
C THR A 865 2.97 -52.52 3.07
N ILE A 866 3.35 -51.45 3.76
CA ILE A 866 4.52 -50.60 3.50
C ILE A 866 5.52 -50.81 4.65
N ASN A 867 6.63 -51.51 4.38
CA ASN A 867 7.72 -51.74 5.33
C ASN A 867 8.82 -50.69 5.13
N THR A 868 9.35 -50.12 6.21
CA THR A 868 10.43 -49.13 6.13
C THR A 868 11.80 -49.80 6.22
N VAL A 869 12.73 -49.47 5.33
CA VAL A 869 14.04 -50.16 5.21
C VAL A 869 15.25 -49.23 5.27
N GLY A 870 15.08 -47.96 5.63
CA GLY A 870 16.17 -46.98 5.74
C GLY A 870 15.73 -45.62 6.28
N ALA A 871 16.63 -44.64 6.31
CA ALA A 871 16.34 -43.30 6.80
C ALA A 871 15.44 -42.49 5.84
N SER A 872 14.50 -41.70 6.36
CA SER A 872 13.54 -40.92 5.56
C SER A 872 12.64 -41.74 4.61
N PRO A 873 11.95 -42.80 5.09
CA PRO A 873 11.02 -43.60 4.29
C PRO A 873 9.82 -42.78 3.81
N ASN A 874 9.60 -42.70 2.49
CA ASN A 874 8.47 -41.93 1.92
C ASN A 874 8.00 -42.43 0.54
N PHE A 875 6.81 -42.00 0.13
CA PHE A 875 6.29 -42.16 -1.23
C PHE A 875 5.61 -40.91 -1.80
N ILE A 876 5.63 -40.80 -3.14
CA ILE A 876 5.08 -39.67 -3.93
C ILE A 876 4.42 -40.23 -5.20
N GLY A 877 3.34 -39.61 -5.68
CA GLY A 877 2.69 -39.96 -6.97
C GLY A 877 1.26 -40.48 -6.83
N LEU A 878 0.74 -40.56 -5.60
CA LEU A 878 -0.62 -41.06 -5.33
C LEU A 878 -1.67 -40.21 -6.05
N LEU A 879 -1.58 -38.88 -5.95
CA LEU A 879 -2.58 -38.00 -6.56
C LEU A 879 -2.39 -37.87 -8.07
N ASP A 880 -1.14 -37.79 -8.55
CA ASP A 880 -0.85 -37.78 -9.99
C ASP A 880 -1.42 -39.02 -10.70
N TYR A 881 -1.25 -40.21 -10.11
CA TYR A 881 -1.83 -41.44 -10.66
C TYR A 881 -3.37 -41.36 -10.74
N LEU A 882 -4.03 -41.01 -9.63
CA LEU A 882 -5.50 -40.94 -9.56
C LEU A 882 -6.07 -39.87 -10.50
N LYS A 883 -5.36 -38.75 -10.72
CA LYS A 883 -5.72 -37.71 -11.69
C LYS A 883 -5.61 -38.20 -13.13
N LYS A 884 -4.52 -38.89 -13.50
CA LYS A 884 -4.33 -39.46 -14.85
C LYS A 884 -5.39 -40.49 -15.21
N GLN A 885 -5.95 -41.18 -14.22
CA GLN A 885 -7.06 -42.13 -14.39
C GLN A 885 -8.45 -41.45 -14.39
N ASN A 886 -8.52 -40.11 -14.35
CA ASN A 886 -9.76 -39.33 -14.20
C ASN A 886 -10.60 -39.71 -12.94
N GLN A 887 -9.97 -40.31 -11.93
CA GLN A 887 -10.63 -40.67 -10.68
C GLN A 887 -10.70 -39.50 -9.70
N ILE A 888 -9.81 -38.51 -9.87
CA ILE A 888 -9.80 -37.25 -9.14
C ILE A 888 -9.67 -36.11 -10.15
N LYS A 889 -10.48 -35.05 -9.99
CA LYS A 889 -10.32 -33.80 -10.75
C LYS A 889 -9.57 -32.77 -9.91
N GLU A 890 -8.71 -31.99 -10.55
CA GLU A 890 -8.19 -30.79 -9.91
C GLU A 890 -9.32 -29.81 -9.63
N SER A 891 -9.32 -29.27 -8.43
CA SER A 891 -10.35 -28.38 -7.94
C SER A 891 -9.72 -27.33 -7.05
N ASN A 892 -10.12 -26.07 -7.24
CA ASN A 892 -9.80 -24.99 -6.32
C ASN A 892 -10.70 -25.00 -5.08
N LEU A 893 -11.55 -26.01 -4.92
CA LEU A 893 -12.41 -26.18 -3.75
C LEU A 893 -11.64 -26.83 -2.60
N PRO A 894 -11.95 -26.48 -1.33
CA PRO A 894 -11.41 -27.15 -0.16
C PRO A 894 -11.54 -28.67 -0.26
N CYS A 895 -10.50 -29.35 0.22
CA CYS A 895 -10.32 -30.78 0.06
C CYS A 895 -9.92 -31.41 1.40
N LYS A 896 -10.53 -32.55 1.73
CA LYS A 896 -10.12 -33.39 2.85
C LYS A 896 -9.54 -34.69 2.32
N LEU A 897 -8.30 -34.99 2.73
CA LEU A 897 -7.61 -36.25 2.47
C LEU A 897 -7.70 -37.13 3.72
N GLY A 898 -8.39 -38.25 3.63
CA GLY A 898 -8.49 -39.23 4.72
C GLY A 898 -7.65 -40.46 4.42
N PHE A 899 -6.92 -40.97 5.42
CA PHE A 899 -6.19 -42.23 5.36
C PHE A 899 -6.63 -43.12 6.52
N SER A 900 -7.05 -44.35 6.23
CA SER A 900 -7.25 -45.40 7.23
C SER A 900 -6.09 -46.37 7.15
N LEU A 901 -5.37 -46.55 8.25
CA LEU A 901 -4.17 -47.38 8.29
C LEU A 901 -3.97 -48.11 9.62
N GLN A 902 -3.16 -49.15 9.59
CA GLN A 902 -2.69 -49.91 10.76
C GLN A 902 -1.17 -49.76 10.83
N SER A 903 -0.59 -49.59 12.02
CA SER A 903 0.86 -49.38 12.18
C SER A 903 1.51 -50.53 12.94
N PHE A 904 2.76 -50.85 12.58
CA PHE A 904 3.54 -51.91 13.21
C PHE A 904 4.32 -51.44 14.44
N SER A 905 4.54 -50.13 14.58
CA SER A 905 5.15 -49.53 15.77
C SER A 905 4.57 -48.14 16.04
N GLN A 906 4.84 -47.62 17.24
CA GLN A 906 4.68 -46.20 17.53
C GLN A 906 5.65 -45.36 16.67
N GLY A 907 5.29 -44.10 16.41
CA GLY A 907 6.02 -43.18 15.55
C GLY A 907 5.11 -42.07 15.02
N ASN A 908 5.42 -41.52 13.85
CA ASN A 908 4.58 -40.52 13.20
C ASN A 908 4.49 -40.72 11.68
N ILE A 909 3.45 -40.13 11.08
CA ILE A 909 3.31 -39.99 9.64
C ILE A 909 3.34 -38.50 9.32
N LYS A 910 4.22 -38.09 8.40
CA LYS A 910 4.29 -36.71 7.91
C LYS A 910 3.74 -36.66 6.49
N ILE A 911 2.77 -35.79 6.25
CA ILE A 911 2.22 -35.56 4.91
C ILE A 911 2.63 -34.16 4.48
N TYR A 912 3.51 -34.10 3.49
CA TYR A 912 3.88 -32.88 2.78
C TYR A 912 2.94 -32.69 1.58
N TYR A 913 2.56 -31.46 1.27
CA TYR A 913 1.61 -31.17 0.20
C TYR A 913 2.05 -29.97 -0.64
N LYS A 914 1.65 -29.96 -1.92
CA LYS A 914 1.83 -28.83 -2.84
C LYS A 914 0.48 -28.34 -3.32
N LEU A 915 0.23 -27.05 -3.21
CA LEU A 915 -0.98 -26.38 -3.69
C LEU A 915 -0.74 -25.67 -5.03
N THR A 916 0.50 -25.28 -5.35
CA THR A 916 0.85 -24.62 -6.61
C THR A 916 2.03 -25.31 -7.31
N PRO A 917 2.18 -25.19 -8.65
CA PRO A 917 3.24 -25.90 -9.39
C PRO A 917 4.66 -25.45 -9.01
N GLU A 918 4.78 -24.22 -8.50
CA GLU A 918 6.04 -23.57 -8.13
C GLU A 918 6.56 -24.02 -6.76
N GLU A 919 5.69 -24.62 -5.93
CA GLU A 919 6.04 -25.07 -4.58
C GLU A 919 6.91 -26.34 -4.57
N SER A 920 7.87 -26.39 -3.66
CA SER A 920 8.62 -27.59 -3.30
C SER A 920 8.08 -28.18 -1.98
N PHE A 921 8.25 -29.49 -1.79
CA PHE A 921 7.97 -30.10 -0.49
C PHE A 921 8.94 -29.50 0.54
N SER A 922 8.39 -28.87 1.58
CA SER A 922 9.16 -28.18 2.63
C SER A 922 8.46 -28.27 3.97
N GLU A 923 9.18 -27.96 5.05
CA GLU A 923 8.64 -27.93 6.42
C GLU A 923 7.57 -26.85 6.64
N ASN A 924 7.39 -25.93 5.69
CA ASN A 924 6.29 -24.95 5.72
C ASN A 924 4.95 -25.55 5.25
N PHE A 925 4.97 -26.67 4.52
CA PHE A 925 3.79 -27.32 3.93
C PHE A 925 3.71 -28.79 4.32
N VAL A 926 3.77 -29.06 5.63
CA VAL A 926 3.72 -30.41 6.20
C VAL A 926 2.72 -30.48 7.35
N LYS A 927 2.07 -31.64 7.50
CA LYS A 927 1.32 -31.99 8.70
C LYS A 927 1.84 -33.31 9.26
N GLU A 928 2.16 -33.31 10.54
CA GLU A 928 2.62 -34.48 11.27
C GLU A 928 1.49 -35.08 12.10
N PHE A 929 1.34 -36.40 12.03
CA PHE A 929 0.32 -37.18 12.71
C PHE A 929 0.99 -38.22 13.60
N PRO A 930 0.93 -38.10 14.93
CA PRO A 930 1.48 -39.10 15.84
C PRO A 930 0.62 -40.38 15.79
N ILE A 931 1.28 -41.54 15.80
CA ILE A 931 0.62 -42.85 15.83
C ILE A 931 0.57 -43.34 17.27
N THR A 932 -0.62 -43.23 17.89
CA THR A 932 -0.86 -43.64 19.28
C THR A 932 -1.61 -44.97 19.40
N ASN A 933 -2.37 -45.38 18.37
CA ASN A 933 -3.10 -46.64 18.30
C ASN A 933 -2.63 -47.47 17.11
N LEU A 934 -2.17 -48.70 17.37
CA LEU A 934 -1.55 -49.57 16.36
C LEU A 934 -2.55 -50.31 15.47
N GLU A 935 -3.77 -50.58 15.94
CA GLU A 935 -4.73 -51.44 15.21
C GLU A 935 -5.55 -50.68 14.16
N ASN A 936 -5.94 -49.44 14.45
CA ASN A 936 -6.72 -48.61 13.54
C ASN A 936 -6.43 -47.12 13.77
N THR A 937 -5.68 -46.50 12.87
CA THR A 937 -5.39 -45.07 12.86
C THR A 937 -6.10 -44.42 11.68
N GLU A 938 -6.94 -43.42 11.96
CA GLU A 938 -7.48 -42.52 10.94
C GLU A 938 -6.70 -41.21 10.93
N ILE A 939 -6.10 -40.88 9.78
CA ILE A 939 -5.41 -39.62 9.55
C ILE A 939 -6.24 -38.78 8.61
N ASN A 940 -6.48 -37.53 8.99
CA ASN A 940 -7.25 -36.58 8.20
C ASN A 940 -6.44 -35.31 7.98
N LEU A 941 -6.17 -34.98 6.72
CA LEU A 941 -5.51 -33.76 6.29
C LEU A 941 -6.50 -32.87 5.55
N GLU A 942 -6.76 -31.69 6.09
CA GLU A 942 -7.64 -30.68 5.50
C GLU A 942 -6.82 -29.62 4.77
N LEU A 943 -7.20 -29.31 3.54
CA LEU A 943 -6.48 -28.38 2.66
C LEU A 943 -7.44 -27.38 2.00
N PRO A 944 -7.01 -26.14 1.75
CA PRO A 944 -7.86 -25.08 1.20
C PRO A 944 -8.23 -25.31 -0.27
N LYS A 945 -7.48 -26.16 -0.98
CA LYS A 945 -7.83 -26.70 -2.29
C LYS A 945 -7.25 -28.11 -2.47
N THR A 946 -7.71 -28.83 -3.50
CA THR A 946 -7.11 -30.12 -3.85
C THR A 946 -5.62 -29.93 -4.18
N PRO A 947 -4.69 -30.61 -3.49
CA PRO A 947 -3.27 -30.45 -3.76
C PRO A 947 -2.90 -30.98 -5.14
N ILE A 948 -1.85 -30.41 -5.72
CA ILE A 948 -1.25 -30.89 -6.95
C ILE A 948 -0.68 -32.28 -6.70
N GLU A 949 0.08 -32.44 -5.62
CA GLU A 949 0.65 -33.71 -5.19
C GLU A 949 0.94 -33.71 -3.68
N ILE A 950 1.06 -34.91 -3.11
CA ILE A 950 1.49 -35.13 -1.73
C ILE A 950 2.72 -36.05 -1.66
N MET A 951 3.53 -35.87 -0.61
CA MET A 951 4.56 -36.80 -0.20
C MET A 951 4.23 -37.30 1.20
N VAL A 952 4.10 -38.61 1.36
CA VAL A 952 3.79 -39.24 2.65
C VAL A 952 5.07 -39.90 3.17
N ALA A 953 5.60 -39.37 4.27
CA ALA A 953 6.73 -39.96 4.99
C ALA A 953 6.22 -40.78 6.18
N VAL A 954 6.70 -42.01 6.29
CA VAL A 954 6.19 -43.04 7.19
C VAL A 954 7.26 -43.35 8.25
N ASN A 955 7.32 -42.58 9.33
CA ASN A 955 8.35 -42.79 10.38
C ASN A 955 7.85 -43.76 11.45
N THR A 956 7.54 -44.98 11.01
CA THR A 956 7.20 -46.16 11.83
C THR A 956 7.92 -47.36 11.24
N SER A 957 7.97 -48.52 11.90
CA SER A 957 8.58 -49.73 11.32
C SER A 957 7.83 -50.26 10.08
N GLY A 958 6.57 -49.86 9.90
CA GLY A 958 5.77 -50.13 8.72
C GLY A 958 4.28 -49.88 8.97
N ILE A 959 3.49 -49.76 7.90
CA ILE A 959 2.05 -49.52 7.96
C ILE A 959 1.28 -50.40 6.97
N VAL A 960 0.01 -50.68 7.25
CA VAL A 960 -0.96 -51.21 6.28
C VAL A 960 -1.92 -50.09 5.90
N LEU A 961 -1.92 -49.65 4.65
CA LEU A 961 -2.86 -48.65 4.13
C LEU A 961 -4.13 -49.35 3.63
N LYS A 962 -5.25 -49.09 4.31
CA LYS A 962 -6.55 -49.76 4.08
C LYS A 962 -7.51 -48.94 3.23
N GLU A 963 -7.57 -47.63 3.48
CA GLU A 963 -8.43 -46.71 2.71
C GLU A 963 -7.73 -45.37 2.53
N PHE A 964 -7.95 -44.76 1.37
CA PHE A 964 -7.65 -43.37 1.07
C PHE A 964 -8.93 -42.73 0.56
N SER A 965 -9.33 -41.60 1.13
CA SER A 965 -10.52 -40.87 0.69
C SER A 965 -10.15 -39.45 0.32
N ILE A 966 -10.76 -38.96 -0.75
CA ILE A 966 -10.73 -37.56 -1.11
C ILE A 966 -12.15 -37.03 -1.07
N THR A 967 -12.36 -35.98 -0.30
CA THR A 967 -13.63 -35.26 -0.27
C THR A 967 -13.40 -33.92 -0.96
N ASN A 968 -13.97 -33.77 -2.17
CA ASN A 968 -13.90 -32.55 -2.95
C ASN A 968 -15.20 -31.75 -2.78
N GLY A 969 -15.08 -30.48 -2.38
CA GLY A 969 -16.23 -29.69 -1.95
C GLY A 969 -16.53 -29.89 -0.46
N SER A 970 -17.21 -28.88 0.11
CA SER A 970 -17.56 -28.66 1.53
C SER A 970 -16.81 -29.52 2.55
N GLN A 971 -16.03 -28.87 3.43
CA GLN A 971 -15.87 -29.43 4.77
C GLN A 971 -17.27 -29.67 5.34
N SER A 972 -17.57 -30.90 5.77
CA SER A 972 -18.68 -31.21 6.68
C SER A 972 -18.81 -30.11 7.72
N GLU A 973 -20.03 -29.71 8.13
CA GLU A 973 -20.34 -28.80 9.25
C GLU A 973 -19.07 -28.41 10.04
N ILE A 974 -18.59 -27.17 9.94
CA ILE A 974 -17.47 -26.72 10.78
C ILE A 974 -17.98 -26.73 12.23
N LYS A 975 -17.95 -27.89 12.89
CA LYS A 975 -18.41 -27.98 14.28
C LYS A 975 -17.47 -27.23 15.22
N SER A 976 -16.23 -26.98 14.79
CA SER A 976 -15.22 -26.32 15.61
C SER A 976 -14.22 -25.54 14.76
N PRO A 977 -14.12 -24.21 14.92
CA PRO A 977 -13.09 -23.37 14.31
C PRO A 977 -11.67 -23.77 14.75
N GLU A 978 -10.65 -23.35 14.02
CA GLU A 978 -9.26 -23.70 14.34
C GLU A 978 -8.78 -23.10 15.66
N LYS A 979 -7.77 -23.74 16.26
CA LYS A 979 -7.07 -23.20 17.44
C LYS A 979 -6.27 -21.95 17.06
N ILE A 980 -6.52 -20.85 17.77
CA ILE A 980 -5.75 -19.60 17.64
C ILE A 980 -4.78 -19.48 18.82
N ASP A 981 -3.53 -19.15 18.48
CA ASP A 981 -2.45 -18.85 19.43
C ASP A 981 -2.16 -17.35 19.30
N TYR A 982 -2.69 -16.57 20.24
CA TYR A 982 -2.58 -15.12 20.28
C TYR A 982 -1.26 -14.72 20.93
N PHE A 983 -0.51 -13.85 20.28
CA PHE A 983 0.63 -13.16 20.90
C PHE A 983 0.24 -11.70 21.13
N ILE A 984 0.05 -11.32 22.40
CA ILE A 984 -0.55 -10.03 22.78
C ILE A 984 0.39 -9.14 23.63
N GLY A 985 1.64 -9.57 23.81
CA GLY A 985 2.72 -8.75 24.37
C GLY A 985 2.35 -8.05 25.68
N PHE A 986 2.46 -6.72 25.73
CA PHE A 986 2.14 -5.91 26.91
C PHE A 986 0.67 -5.48 27.03
N VAL A 987 -0.19 -5.83 26.06
CA VAL A 987 -1.60 -5.42 26.06
C VAL A 987 -2.30 -5.80 27.37
N PRO A 988 -2.09 -7.00 27.96
CA PRO A 988 -2.77 -7.36 29.21
C PRO A 988 -2.44 -6.45 30.39
N LYS A 989 -1.19 -5.98 30.51
CA LYS A 989 -0.78 -5.05 31.56
C LYS A 989 -1.44 -3.69 31.37
N LEU A 990 -1.35 -3.16 30.16
CA LEU A 990 -1.97 -1.87 29.81
C LEU A 990 -3.49 -1.92 30.04
N TRP A 991 -4.13 -3.03 29.71
CA TRP A 991 -5.55 -3.20 29.95
C TRP A 991 -5.85 -3.22 31.45
N ALA A 992 -5.12 -3.96 32.27
CA ALA A 992 -5.39 -4.00 33.71
C ALA A 992 -5.11 -2.68 34.44
N GLU A 993 -4.01 -2.01 34.11
CA GLU A 993 -3.52 -0.86 34.89
C GLU A 993 -4.03 0.50 34.37
N GLU A 994 -4.33 0.63 33.07
CA GLU A 994 -4.59 1.93 32.43
C GLU A 994 -6.02 2.11 31.87
N SER A 995 -6.88 1.08 31.90
CA SER A 995 -8.20 1.14 31.24
C SER A 995 -9.35 1.67 32.10
N GLU A 996 -9.11 1.99 33.37
CA GLU A 996 -10.13 2.44 34.34
C GLU A 996 -11.35 1.49 34.47
N GLU A 997 -11.16 0.19 34.22
CA GLU A 997 -12.25 -0.81 34.31
C GLU A 997 -12.62 -1.12 35.76
N ILE A 998 -13.83 -0.72 36.15
CA ILE A 998 -14.39 -0.88 37.51
C ILE A 998 -14.41 -2.34 37.98
N ALA A 999 -14.50 -3.29 37.04
CA ALA A 999 -14.48 -4.72 37.38
C ALA A 999 -13.18 -5.12 38.09
N PHE A 1000 -12.03 -4.55 37.71
CA PHE A 1000 -10.73 -4.95 38.24
C PHE A 1000 -10.53 -4.52 39.70
N GLU A 1001 -11.15 -3.42 40.12
CA GLU A 1001 -11.15 -2.98 41.52
C GLU A 1001 -11.87 -3.96 42.45
N LYS A 1002 -12.81 -4.74 41.92
CA LYS A 1002 -13.59 -5.75 42.67
C LYS A 1002 -12.89 -7.10 42.79
N VAL A 1003 -11.72 -7.27 42.17
CA VAL A 1003 -10.97 -8.53 42.26
C VAL A 1003 -10.27 -8.61 43.61
N ASP A 1004 -10.71 -9.57 44.41
CA ASP A 1004 -10.19 -9.82 45.75
C ASP A 1004 -8.75 -10.37 45.70
N SER A 1005 -7.96 -10.07 46.74
CA SER A 1005 -6.67 -10.71 46.94
C SER A 1005 -6.82 -12.17 47.37
N LEU A 1006 -5.90 -13.01 46.93
CA LEU A 1006 -5.78 -14.37 47.43
C LEU A 1006 -5.45 -14.33 48.93
N LYS A 1007 -5.99 -15.29 49.69
CA LYS A 1007 -5.73 -15.41 51.15
C LYS A 1007 -4.25 -15.60 51.46
N GLU A 1008 -3.50 -16.23 50.56
CA GLU A 1008 -2.04 -16.37 50.59
C GLU A 1008 -1.50 -16.11 49.17
N ILE A 1009 -0.32 -15.49 49.08
CA ILE A 1009 0.40 -15.34 47.80
C ILE A 1009 0.78 -16.74 47.30
N ALA A 1010 0.39 -17.06 46.06
CA ALA A 1010 0.74 -18.33 45.43
C ALA A 1010 2.06 -18.18 44.66
N GLU A 1011 3.04 -19.04 44.95
CA GLU A 1011 4.31 -19.13 44.22
C GLU A 1011 4.28 -20.33 43.27
N GLU A 1012 3.74 -20.14 42.07
CA GLU A 1012 3.54 -21.24 41.12
C GLU A 1012 4.00 -20.83 39.71
N THR A 1013 4.43 -21.81 38.92
CA THR A 1013 4.65 -21.66 37.47
C THR A 1013 3.37 -21.89 36.67
N THR A 1014 2.37 -22.57 37.26
CA THR A 1014 1.08 -22.83 36.64
C THR A 1014 -0.07 -22.64 37.62
N ALA A 1015 -1.18 -22.06 37.14
CA ALA A 1015 -2.39 -21.86 37.95
C ALA A 1015 -3.64 -22.08 37.10
N SER A 1016 -4.61 -22.87 37.57
CA SER A 1016 -5.81 -23.21 36.79
C SER A 1016 -7.10 -22.85 37.51
N ILE A 1017 -8.09 -22.37 36.76
CA ILE A 1017 -9.46 -22.13 37.23
C ILE A 1017 -10.40 -22.98 36.37
N SER A 1018 -11.25 -23.80 37.00
CA SER A 1018 -12.31 -24.53 36.30
C SER A 1018 -13.56 -23.67 36.24
N VAL A 1019 -14.10 -23.48 35.04
CA VAL A 1019 -15.22 -22.56 34.80
C VAL A 1019 -16.54 -23.19 35.21
N ASN A 1020 -17.22 -22.62 36.19
CA ASN A 1020 -18.51 -23.11 36.71
C ASN A 1020 -19.66 -22.18 36.30
N LYS A 1021 -20.10 -22.31 35.04
CA LYS A 1021 -21.19 -21.53 34.42
C LYS A 1021 -20.87 -20.06 34.12
N LEU A 1022 -19.67 -19.54 34.40
CA LEU A 1022 -19.32 -18.15 34.07
C LEU A 1022 -19.48 -17.84 32.57
N ASN A 1023 -19.22 -18.83 31.71
CA ASN A 1023 -19.37 -18.72 30.26
C ASN A 1023 -20.82 -18.79 29.74
N SER A 1024 -21.80 -19.04 30.62
CA SER A 1024 -23.23 -19.00 30.27
C SER A 1024 -23.84 -17.59 30.35
N TYR A 1025 -23.14 -16.64 30.97
CA TYR A 1025 -23.54 -15.24 31.00
C TYR A 1025 -23.20 -14.57 29.66
N SER A 1026 -24.10 -13.75 29.15
CA SER A 1026 -23.92 -13.03 27.87
C SER A 1026 -22.94 -11.85 27.93
N GLN A 1027 -22.04 -11.83 28.91
CA GLN A 1027 -21.10 -10.75 29.19
C GLN A 1027 -19.67 -11.19 28.90
N GLY A 1028 -18.81 -10.23 28.55
CA GLY A 1028 -17.38 -10.49 28.38
C GLY A 1028 -16.74 -10.92 29.69
N CYS A 1029 -15.66 -11.70 29.61
CA CYS A 1029 -14.94 -12.24 30.76
C CYS A 1029 -13.44 -11.99 30.60
N TYR A 1030 -12.83 -11.53 31.69
CA TYR A 1030 -11.40 -11.35 31.82
C TYR A 1030 -10.80 -12.44 32.68
N ALA A 1031 -9.65 -12.98 32.26
CA ALA A 1031 -8.68 -13.57 33.17
C ALA A 1031 -7.83 -12.43 33.73
N TYR A 1032 -8.01 -12.13 35.02
CA TYR A 1032 -7.29 -11.09 35.73
C TYR A 1032 -6.24 -11.72 36.64
N LEU A 1033 -5.00 -11.23 36.58
CA LEU A 1033 -3.89 -11.65 37.43
C LEU A 1033 -3.19 -10.43 38.02
N GLU A 1034 -2.81 -10.49 39.29
CA GLU A 1034 -1.81 -9.60 39.89
C GLU A 1034 -0.65 -10.49 40.31
N LEU A 1035 0.53 -10.23 39.75
CA LEU A 1035 1.71 -11.04 39.96
C LEU A 1035 2.95 -10.15 40.14
N ASP A 1036 3.87 -10.63 40.97
CA ASP A 1036 5.18 -10.02 41.22
C ASP A 1036 6.27 -10.94 40.65
N SER A 1037 7.13 -10.37 39.80
CA SER A 1037 8.21 -11.06 39.11
C SER A 1037 9.55 -10.38 39.37
N GLU A 1038 10.61 -11.16 39.57
CA GLU A 1038 11.96 -10.62 39.81
C GLU A 1038 12.70 -10.24 38.51
N SER A 1039 12.22 -10.73 37.36
CA SER A 1039 12.83 -10.48 36.05
C SER A 1039 11.79 -10.55 34.93
N ASP A 1040 12.16 -10.10 33.74
CA ASP A 1040 11.33 -10.32 32.56
C ASP A 1040 11.07 -11.83 32.34
N SER A 1041 9.82 -12.16 32.03
CA SER A 1041 9.36 -13.52 31.74
C SER A 1041 8.20 -13.48 30.76
N ASN A 1042 7.82 -14.63 30.20
CA ASN A 1042 6.59 -14.76 29.41
C ASN A 1042 5.53 -15.54 30.19
N GLY A 1043 4.30 -15.05 30.10
CA GLY A 1043 3.09 -15.71 30.60
C GLY A 1043 2.23 -16.20 29.44
N THR A 1044 1.45 -17.26 29.68
CA THR A 1044 0.43 -17.74 28.75
C THR A 1044 -0.86 -18.05 29.51
N ILE A 1045 -2.00 -17.57 29.01
CA ILE A 1045 -3.33 -18.05 29.41
C ILE A 1045 -3.85 -19.02 28.35
N GLU A 1046 -4.26 -20.22 28.73
CA GLU A 1046 -4.78 -21.27 27.87
C GLU A 1046 -6.25 -21.53 28.17
N ILE A 1047 -7.09 -21.62 27.13
CA ILE A 1047 -8.45 -22.13 27.24
C ILE A 1047 -8.42 -23.62 26.89
N ILE A 1048 -8.73 -24.47 27.85
CA ILE A 1048 -8.72 -25.93 27.72
C ILE A 1048 -10.15 -26.45 27.72
N SER A 1049 -10.48 -27.29 26.75
CA SER A 1049 -11.76 -28.02 26.68
C SER A 1049 -11.52 -29.44 26.17
N ASN A 1050 -12.13 -30.44 26.83
CA ASN A 1050 -11.90 -31.87 26.58
C ASN A 1050 -10.41 -32.21 26.52
N ASP A 1051 -9.65 -31.75 27.52
CA ASP A 1051 -8.20 -31.92 27.69
C ASP A 1051 -7.31 -31.41 26.55
N ASN A 1052 -7.87 -30.62 25.62
CA ASN A 1052 -7.15 -30.01 24.51
C ASN A 1052 -7.12 -28.49 24.65
N VAL A 1053 -5.95 -27.88 24.39
CA VAL A 1053 -5.83 -26.42 24.32
C VAL A 1053 -6.54 -25.90 23.06
N LYS A 1054 -7.59 -25.12 23.26
CA LYS A 1054 -8.45 -24.57 22.20
C LYS A 1054 -8.09 -23.14 21.81
N ALA A 1055 -7.50 -22.38 22.73
CA ALA A 1055 -6.89 -21.09 22.45
C ALA A 1055 -5.77 -20.82 23.45
N SER A 1056 -4.76 -20.04 23.07
CA SER A 1056 -3.70 -19.58 23.97
C SER A 1056 -3.42 -18.09 23.79
N TYR A 1057 -3.07 -17.40 24.88
CA TYR A 1057 -2.74 -15.97 24.91
C TYR A 1057 -1.39 -15.77 25.56
N ALA A 1058 -0.35 -15.62 24.75
CA ALA A 1058 1.01 -15.35 25.21
C ALA A 1058 1.23 -13.84 25.41
N PHE A 1059 1.82 -13.46 26.54
CA PHE A 1059 2.02 -12.07 26.94
C PHE A 1059 3.32 -11.90 27.75
N SER A 1060 3.80 -10.65 27.82
CA SER A 1060 5.06 -10.32 28.49
C SER A 1060 4.80 -9.92 29.94
N ILE A 1061 5.57 -10.52 30.86
CA ILE A 1061 5.58 -10.22 32.30
C ILE A 1061 6.81 -9.37 32.59
N VAL A 1062 6.60 -8.19 33.18
CA VAL A 1062 7.66 -7.25 33.56
C VAL A 1062 8.05 -7.39 35.04
N PRO A 1063 9.29 -7.03 35.44
CA PRO A 1063 9.73 -7.05 36.82
C PRO A 1063 8.90 -6.14 37.73
N GLY A 1064 8.70 -6.56 38.97
CA GLY A 1064 7.89 -5.89 39.97
C GLY A 1064 6.44 -6.39 40.01
N LYS A 1065 5.67 -5.80 40.91
CA LYS A 1065 4.27 -6.15 41.15
C LYS A 1065 3.36 -5.44 40.14
N HIS A 1066 2.74 -6.21 39.25
CA HIS A 1066 1.91 -5.70 38.17
C HIS A 1066 0.61 -6.48 38.00
N SER A 1067 -0.40 -5.80 37.45
CA SER A 1067 -1.68 -6.42 37.10
C SER A 1067 -1.80 -6.67 35.60
N TYR A 1068 -2.49 -7.74 35.22
CA TYR A 1068 -2.66 -8.21 33.85
C TYR A 1068 -4.11 -8.67 33.64
N ALA A 1069 -4.75 -8.21 32.57
CA ALA A 1069 -6.13 -8.55 32.23
C ALA A 1069 -6.20 -9.03 30.78
N ILE A 1070 -6.69 -10.26 30.59
CA ILE A 1070 -6.81 -10.88 29.28
C ILE A 1070 -8.27 -11.19 29.04
N ARG A 1071 -8.88 -10.57 28.04
CA ARG A 1071 -10.27 -10.87 27.68
C ARG A 1071 -10.32 -12.22 26.96
N ILE A 1072 -10.66 -13.28 27.69
CA ILE A 1072 -10.68 -14.67 27.18
C ILE A 1072 -11.97 -15.00 26.42
N SER A 1073 -13.02 -14.20 26.62
CA SER A 1073 -14.31 -14.32 25.94
C SER A 1073 -14.25 -13.96 24.45
N ASN A 1074 -13.17 -13.37 23.96
CA ASN A 1074 -12.99 -13.16 22.51
C ASN A 1074 -12.75 -14.48 21.74
N SER A 1075 -12.69 -15.64 22.41
CA SER A 1075 -12.56 -16.96 21.77
C SER A 1075 -13.91 -17.63 21.54
N TYR A 1076 -14.09 -18.23 20.34
CA TYR A 1076 -15.27 -19.05 20.03
C TYR A 1076 -15.54 -20.13 21.08
N TYR A 1077 -14.47 -20.76 21.59
CA TYR A 1077 -14.57 -21.88 22.52
C TYR A 1077 -15.03 -21.47 23.92
N TRP A 1078 -14.91 -20.20 24.30
CA TRP A 1078 -15.51 -19.69 25.55
C TRP A 1078 -17.04 -19.89 25.53
N TRP A 1079 -17.68 -19.50 24.43
CA TRP A 1079 -19.14 -19.47 24.28
C TRP A 1079 -19.76 -20.82 23.94
N ASN A 1080 -19.00 -21.72 23.29
CA ASN A 1080 -19.54 -22.94 22.69
C ASN A 1080 -18.95 -24.23 23.26
N SER A 1081 -18.33 -24.18 24.45
CA SER A 1081 -17.85 -25.36 25.18
C SER A 1081 -18.62 -25.57 26.48
N SER A 1082 -18.96 -26.82 26.79
CA SER A 1082 -19.69 -27.20 28.01
C SER A 1082 -18.80 -27.26 29.26
N THR A 1083 -17.53 -27.62 29.09
CA THR A 1083 -16.54 -27.74 30.17
C THR A 1083 -15.27 -27.00 29.77
N LEU A 1084 -14.92 -26.00 30.58
CA LEU A 1084 -13.77 -25.12 30.34
C LEU A 1084 -12.86 -25.06 31.56
N LYS A 1085 -11.56 -25.07 31.29
CA LYS A 1085 -10.50 -24.82 32.27
C LYS A 1085 -9.59 -23.73 31.72
N ILE A 1086 -9.36 -22.68 32.50
CA ILE A 1086 -8.46 -21.59 32.16
C ILE A 1086 -7.16 -21.79 32.91
N ASN A 1087 -6.06 -21.93 32.16
CA ASN A 1087 -4.75 -22.25 32.73
C ASN A 1087 -3.74 -21.13 32.46
N PHE A 1088 -3.15 -20.60 33.51
CA PHE A 1088 -1.99 -19.74 33.47
C PHE A 1088 -0.72 -20.59 33.50
N ARG A 1089 0.24 -20.28 32.64
CA ARG A 1089 1.61 -20.81 32.66
C ARG A 1089 2.61 -19.67 32.57
N ALA A 1090 3.70 -19.76 33.31
CA ALA A 1090 4.85 -18.88 33.21
C ALA A 1090 6.14 -19.70 33.06
N GLU A 1091 7.16 -19.10 32.43
CA GLU A 1091 8.47 -19.74 32.28
C GLU A 1091 9.23 -19.84 33.62
N LYS A 1092 8.88 -18.99 34.59
CA LYS A 1092 9.50 -18.90 35.92
C LYS A 1092 8.41 -18.90 37.00
N VAL A 1093 8.79 -19.19 38.24
CA VAL A 1093 7.88 -19.14 39.40
C VAL A 1093 7.41 -17.69 39.62
N MET A 1094 6.09 -17.47 39.65
CA MET A 1094 5.50 -16.14 39.84
C MET A 1094 4.86 -16.02 41.23
N LYS A 1095 5.01 -14.86 41.88
CA LYS A 1095 4.30 -14.53 43.13
C LYS A 1095 2.93 -13.95 42.78
N ILE A 1096 1.90 -14.78 42.73
CA ILE A 1096 0.53 -14.41 42.34
C ILE A 1096 -0.24 -13.96 43.59
N SER A 1097 -0.64 -12.69 43.63
CA SER A 1097 -1.45 -12.10 44.70
C SER A 1097 -2.94 -12.01 44.36
N LYS A 1098 -3.30 -11.99 43.06
CA LYS A 1098 -4.68 -12.08 42.56
C LYS A 1098 -4.71 -13.00 41.34
N TYR A 1099 -5.69 -13.90 41.26
CA TYR A 1099 -6.03 -14.60 40.02
C TYR A 1099 -7.51 -14.93 40.00
N SER A 1100 -8.24 -14.38 39.03
CA SER A 1100 -9.70 -14.50 38.94
C SER A 1100 -10.16 -14.51 37.50
N LEU A 1101 -11.26 -15.20 37.23
CA LEU A 1101 -12.08 -14.96 36.05
C LEU A 1101 -13.21 -14.04 36.45
N ILE A 1102 -13.30 -12.84 35.85
CA ILE A 1102 -14.28 -11.83 36.23
C ILE A 1102 -15.06 -11.34 35.01
N LEU A 1103 -16.38 -11.22 35.16
CA LEU A 1103 -17.23 -10.62 34.13
C LEU A 1103 -16.91 -9.14 33.96
N SER A 1104 -17.09 -8.59 32.77
CA SER A 1104 -16.73 -7.21 32.42
C SER A 1104 -17.45 -6.14 33.26
N ASP A 1105 -18.60 -6.44 33.86
CA ASP A 1105 -19.32 -5.53 34.77
C ASP A 1105 -18.95 -5.76 36.27
N GLY A 1106 -18.13 -6.77 36.54
CA GLY A 1106 -17.75 -7.22 37.87
C GLY A 1106 -18.91 -7.76 38.70
N SER A 1107 -19.97 -8.29 38.07
CA SER A 1107 -21.14 -8.87 38.75
C SER A 1107 -20.90 -10.29 39.28
N GLN A 1108 -20.03 -11.05 38.63
CA GLN A 1108 -19.65 -12.41 39.00
C GLN A 1108 -18.15 -12.61 38.81
N GLN A 1109 -17.54 -13.40 39.69
CA GLN A 1109 -16.15 -13.80 39.56
C GLN A 1109 -15.92 -15.22 40.07
N GLU A 1110 -14.96 -15.90 39.46
CA GLU A 1110 -14.44 -17.19 39.88
C GLU A 1110 -12.97 -17.05 40.26
N MET A 1111 -12.71 -17.03 41.56
CA MET A 1111 -11.37 -16.90 42.10
C MET A 1111 -10.59 -18.21 41.96
N PHE A 1112 -9.30 -18.08 41.69
CA PHE A 1112 -8.35 -19.17 41.90
C PHE A 1112 -8.38 -19.60 43.37
N LYS A 1113 -8.72 -20.86 43.61
CA LYS A 1113 -8.92 -21.37 44.98
C LYS A 1113 -7.62 -21.85 45.64
N GLY A 1114 -6.48 -21.78 44.95
CA GLY A 1114 -5.26 -22.50 45.34
C GLY A 1114 -5.51 -23.99 45.17
N ASN A 1115 -4.82 -24.64 44.23
CA ASN A 1115 -5.05 -26.07 44.02
C ASN A 1115 -4.67 -26.84 45.29
N GLY A 1116 -5.55 -27.75 45.74
CA GLY A 1116 -5.09 -28.93 46.46
C GLY A 1116 -3.95 -29.55 45.67
N ILE A 1117 -2.90 -30.02 46.33
CA ILE A 1117 -1.65 -30.35 45.65
C ILE A 1117 -1.93 -31.49 44.67
N THR A 1118 -1.52 -31.35 43.41
CA THR A 1118 -1.67 -32.37 42.36
C THR A 1118 -0.29 -32.79 41.88
N LEU A 1119 -0.19 -33.98 41.29
CA LEU A 1119 1.01 -34.40 40.57
C LEU A 1119 1.20 -33.57 39.28
N THR A 1120 2.41 -33.61 38.71
CA THR A 1120 2.71 -33.06 37.39
C THR A 1120 1.88 -33.79 36.33
N ASN A 1121 1.35 -33.06 35.35
CA ASN A 1121 0.74 -33.67 34.17
C ASN A 1121 1.81 -34.17 33.17
N LEU A 1122 2.62 -35.15 33.59
CA LEU A 1122 3.67 -35.77 32.77
C LEU A 1122 3.22 -37.16 32.34
N ASN A 1123 3.26 -37.40 31.02
CA ASN A 1123 3.00 -38.69 30.40
C ASN A 1123 4.13 -38.99 29.42
N ASP A 1124 4.88 -40.07 29.64
CA ASP A 1124 5.91 -40.60 28.74
C ASP A 1124 6.06 -42.13 28.94
N GLU A 1125 7.12 -42.74 28.40
CA GLU A 1125 7.36 -44.20 28.51
C GLU A 1125 7.44 -44.70 29.97
N ASN A 1126 7.82 -43.83 30.91
CA ASN A 1126 8.07 -44.16 32.32
C ASN A 1126 7.07 -43.51 33.30
N TRP A 1127 6.29 -42.53 32.84
CA TRP A 1127 5.36 -41.72 33.62
C TRP A 1127 3.94 -41.74 33.06
N ILE A 1128 2.94 -41.93 33.92
CA ILE A 1128 1.52 -41.79 33.59
C ILE A 1128 0.89 -40.83 34.59
N ASN A 1129 0.41 -39.67 34.13
CA ASN A 1129 -0.21 -38.61 34.95
C ASN A 1129 0.65 -38.20 36.18
N GLY A 1130 1.97 -38.14 36.00
CA GLY A 1130 2.93 -37.82 37.06
C GLY A 1130 3.23 -38.98 38.01
N CYS A 1131 2.79 -40.20 37.70
CA CYS A 1131 3.12 -41.43 38.43
C CYS A 1131 4.12 -42.27 37.64
N SER A 1132 5.27 -42.62 38.22
CA SER A 1132 6.22 -43.52 37.59
C SER A 1132 5.90 -44.98 37.93
N LEU A 1133 5.52 -45.74 36.91
CA LEU A 1133 5.28 -47.18 37.04
C LEU A 1133 6.58 -47.99 37.19
N GLN A 1134 7.70 -47.46 36.69
CA GLN A 1134 9.00 -48.14 36.74
C GLN A 1134 9.76 -47.87 38.05
N TYR A 1135 9.72 -46.64 38.57
CA TYR A 1135 10.56 -46.21 39.69
C TYR A 1135 9.82 -46.07 41.03
N ASN A 1136 8.51 -46.38 41.05
CA ASN A 1136 7.64 -46.24 42.22
C ASN A 1136 7.71 -44.83 42.85
N MET A 1137 7.64 -43.82 41.98
CA MET A 1137 7.74 -42.41 42.32
C MET A 1137 6.52 -41.65 41.82
N ILE A 1138 6.27 -40.51 42.44
CA ILE A 1138 5.28 -39.53 41.99
C ILE A 1138 5.97 -38.19 41.81
N LEU A 1139 5.55 -37.43 40.81
CA LEU A 1139 6.21 -36.21 40.37
C LEU A 1139 5.33 -35.00 40.67
N PHE A 1140 5.92 -33.96 41.24
CA PHE A 1140 5.26 -32.67 41.43
C PHE A 1140 6.00 -31.58 40.64
N ASP A 1141 5.27 -30.56 40.19
CA ASP A 1141 5.92 -29.36 39.69
C ASP A 1141 6.62 -28.65 40.83
N TYR A 1142 7.85 -28.19 40.59
CA TYR A 1142 8.65 -27.49 41.59
C TYR A 1142 7.95 -26.21 42.04
N SER A 1143 7.66 -26.13 43.35
CA SER A 1143 7.46 -24.86 44.03
C SER A 1143 8.13 -24.87 45.40
N PRO A 1144 8.70 -23.74 45.86
CA PRO A 1144 9.32 -23.64 47.18
C PRO A 1144 8.37 -24.07 48.32
N LYS A 1145 7.07 -23.79 48.16
CA LYS A 1145 6.01 -24.22 49.08
C LYS A 1145 5.88 -25.74 49.14
N LYS A 1146 5.81 -26.44 48.00
CA LYS A 1146 5.71 -27.91 47.95
C LYS A 1146 6.98 -28.58 48.49
N GLU A 1147 8.15 -28.03 48.19
CA GLU A 1147 9.42 -28.52 48.75
C GLU A 1147 9.45 -28.39 50.28
N LYS A 1148 8.98 -27.26 50.82
CA LYS A 1148 8.87 -27.05 52.27
C LYS A 1148 7.86 -28.01 52.91
N ILE A 1149 6.69 -28.19 52.29
CA ILE A 1149 5.67 -29.15 52.76
C ILE A 1149 6.23 -30.58 52.78
N LEU A 1150 6.97 -31.00 51.75
CA LEU A 1150 7.59 -32.32 51.67
C LEU A 1150 8.71 -32.54 52.72
N LYS A 1151 9.30 -31.46 53.27
CA LYS A 1151 10.22 -31.54 54.42
C LYS A 1151 9.47 -31.81 55.73
N GLU A 1152 8.27 -31.25 55.89
CA GLU A 1152 7.50 -31.27 57.13
C GLU A 1152 6.47 -32.42 57.23
N PHE A 1153 5.96 -32.90 56.10
CA PHE A 1153 4.87 -33.89 56.02
C PHE A 1153 5.39 -35.19 55.41
N LYS A 1154 5.03 -36.34 56.00
CA LYS A 1154 5.52 -37.67 55.58
C LYS A 1154 4.44 -38.56 54.97
N LYS A 1155 3.23 -38.05 54.80
CA LYS A 1155 2.08 -38.83 54.31
C LYS A 1155 1.23 -38.02 53.34
N ILE A 1156 0.62 -38.72 52.39
CA ILE A 1156 -0.27 -38.19 51.37
C ILE A 1156 -1.62 -38.89 51.52
N LYS A 1157 -2.69 -38.13 51.72
CA LYS A 1157 -4.05 -38.64 51.76
C LYS A 1157 -4.74 -38.45 50.41
N LEU A 1158 -5.35 -39.53 49.92
CA LEU A 1158 -6.08 -39.59 48.65
C LEU A 1158 -7.57 -39.27 48.84
N SER A 1159 -8.25 -39.00 47.73
CA SER A 1159 -9.68 -38.64 47.68
C SER A 1159 -10.62 -39.73 48.24
N ASN A 1160 -10.21 -40.99 48.20
CA ASN A 1160 -10.95 -42.12 48.78
C ASN A 1160 -10.59 -42.39 50.25
N GLY A 1161 -9.77 -41.55 50.88
CA GLY A 1161 -9.34 -41.69 52.28
C GLY A 1161 -8.10 -42.54 52.50
N SER A 1162 -7.55 -43.17 51.45
CA SER A 1162 -6.29 -43.94 51.54
C SER A 1162 -5.11 -43.03 51.86
N VAL A 1163 -4.10 -43.55 52.55
CA VAL A 1163 -2.90 -42.79 52.94
C VAL A 1163 -1.66 -43.48 52.37
N LEU A 1164 -0.81 -42.71 51.69
CA LEU A 1164 0.48 -43.14 51.15
C LEU A 1164 1.61 -42.53 51.97
N ASN A 1165 2.66 -43.30 52.28
CA ASN A 1165 3.79 -42.78 53.06
C ASN A 1165 4.95 -42.38 52.15
N ILE A 1166 5.50 -41.19 52.41
CA ILE A 1166 6.61 -40.61 51.66
C ILE A 1166 7.92 -41.11 52.26
N THR A 1167 8.70 -41.84 51.46
CA THR A 1167 10.00 -42.38 51.88
C THR A 1167 11.15 -41.40 51.63
N GLY A 1168 10.97 -40.43 50.75
CA GLY A 1168 11.99 -39.43 50.41
C GLY A 1168 11.60 -38.60 49.20
N PHE A 1169 12.27 -37.46 49.00
CA PHE A 1169 12.09 -36.64 47.81
C PHE A 1169 13.40 -35.96 47.39
N TYR A 1170 13.51 -35.60 46.12
CA TYR A 1170 14.58 -34.74 45.61
C TYR A 1170 14.07 -33.84 44.48
N VAL A 1171 14.69 -32.67 44.34
CA VAL A 1171 14.37 -31.70 43.28
C VAL A 1171 15.29 -31.96 42.08
N SER A 1172 14.72 -32.00 40.88
CA SER A 1172 15.46 -32.12 39.63
C SER A 1172 14.80 -31.26 38.55
N GLY A 1173 15.50 -30.21 38.11
CA GLY A 1173 14.95 -29.23 37.17
C GLY A 1173 13.69 -28.55 37.72
N ASN A 1174 12.62 -28.56 36.93
CA ASN A 1174 11.33 -27.99 37.30
C ASN A 1174 10.41 -28.96 38.06
N TYR A 1175 10.95 -30.07 38.59
CA TYR A 1175 10.16 -31.12 39.22
C TYR A 1175 10.68 -31.54 40.60
N ILE A 1176 9.78 -32.01 41.46
CA ILE A 1176 10.07 -32.69 42.73
C ILE A 1176 9.69 -34.15 42.59
N ASN A 1177 10.68 -35.03 42.62
CA ASN A 1177 10.51 -36.47 42.59
C ASN A 1177 10.27 -36.96 44.02
N VAL A 1178 9.15 -37.61 44.27
CA VAL A 1178 8.75 -38.11 45.58
C VAL A 1178 8.63 -39.62 45.52
N THR A 1179 9.37 -40.31 46.37
CA THR A 1179 9.26 -41.76 46.56
C THR A 1179 8.21 -42.07 47.61
N ILE A 1180 7.39 -43.08 47.34
CA ILE A 1180 6.40 -43.59 48.29
C ILE A 1180 6.64 -45.07 48.60
N SER A 1181 6.20 -45.52 49.77
CA SER A 1181 6.35 -46.93 50.19
C SER A 1181 5.40 -47.88 49.46
N GLU A 1182 4.23 -47.38 49.08
CA GLU A 1182 3.17 -48.13 48.41
C GLU A 1182 3.44 -48.23 46.91
N LYS A 1183 2.90 -49.27 46.27
CA LYS A 1183 3.09 -49.46 44.83
C LYS A 1183 2.24 -48.47 44.05
N VAL A 1184 2.88 -47.50 43.40
CA VAL A 1184 2.26 -46.41 42.64
C VAL A 1184 1.25 -46.93 41.59
N SER A 1185 1.52 -48.09 40.97
CA SER A 1185 0.63 -48.73 39.99
C SER A 1185 -0.80 -48.93 40.49
N ASP A 1186 -0.97 -49.14 41.78
CA ASP A 1186 -2.26 -49.50 42.38
C ASP A 1186 -3.11 -48.26 42.67
N PHE A 1187 -2.50 -47.07 42.59
CA PHE A 1187 -3.11 -45.78 42.94
C PHE A 1187 -3.09 -44.77 41.80
N VAL A 1188 -2.60 -45.09 40.60
CA VAL A 1188 -2.50 -44.14 39.47
C VAL A 1188 -3.83 -43.43 39.18
N SER A 1189 -4.95 -44.15 39.22
CA SER A 1189 -6.29 -43.57 39.01
C SER A 1189 -6.77 -42.64 40.14
N LEU A 1190 -6.14 -42.72 41.32
CA LEU A 1190 -6.52 -42.01 42.55
C LEU A 1190 -5.55 -40.87 42.91
N ILE A 1191 -4.27 -40.98 42.53
CA ILE A 1191 -3.22 -40.01 42.82
C ILE A 1191 -2.71 -39.27 41.57
N GLY A 1192 -2.85 -39.88 40.38
CA GLY A 1192 -2.42 -39.29 39.12
C GLY A 1192 -3.14 -37.97 38.82
N TYR A 1193 -2.46 -37.04 38.18
CA TYR A 1193 -3.06 -35.80 37.68
C TYR A 1193 -4.36 -36.09 36.89
N PRO A 1194 -5.46 -35.34 37.11
CA PRO A 1194 -5.59 -34.12 37.91
C PRO A 1194 -6.09 -34.32 39.35
N ASN A 1195 -6.00 -35.53 39.92
CA ASN A 1195 -6.52 -35.80 41.25
C ASN A 1195 -5.81 -34.96 42.34
N HIS A 1196 -6.59 -34.34 43.23
CA HIS A 1196 -6.07 -33.57 44.36
C HIS A 1196 -5.68 -34.49 45.53
N ILE A 1197 -4.57 -34.14 46.17
CA ILE A 1197 -4.05 -34.84 47.34
C ILE A 1197 -3.75 -33.87 48.49
N GLU A 1198 -3.84 -34.40 49.69
CA GLU A 1198 -3.63 -33.66 50.93
C GLU A 1198 -2.39 -34.20 51.64
N PHE A 1199 -1.41 -33.34 51.96
CA PHE A 1199 -0.30 -33.75 52.82
C PHE A 1199 -0.76 -33.75 54.27
N ILE A 1200 -0.53 -34.86 54.97
CA ILE A 1200 -0.83 -35.00 56.40
C ILE A 1200 0.47 -35.34 57.16
N LYS A 1201 0.57 -34.83 58.40
CA LYS A 1201 1.76 -34.97 59.23
C LYS A 1201 2.02 -36.43 59.63
#